data_AF-X6FXE0-F1
#
_entry.id   AF-X6FXE0-F1
#
_cell.length_a   1.000
_cell.length_b   1.000
_cell.length_c   1.000
_cell.angle_alpha   90.00
_cell.angle_beta   90.00
_cell.angle_gamma   90.00
#
_symmetry.space_group_name_H-M   'P 1'
#
loop_
_entity.id
_entity.type
_entity.pdbx_description
1 polymer ?
#
loop_
_entity_poly.entity_id
_entity_poly.type
_entity_poly.pdbx_seq_one_letter_code
_entity_poly.pdbx_strand_id
1 'polypeptide(L)'
;MKTLGQLSEVEINDNWANKPINSLGSIFRVWMPQTAADHDARLKAIHMLLEKHPAVGWQICLQQFGDYGSRVGDYSHKPKWRPDGYGFGEPFKTRGPINAFVLEMVEIALSRPFYTVEMLCDLIGRLHALGPEFQVRVWEIIDEWRKSGANDDEIAKVREKLRVTVLSRRGRKKADEEGHASLSKTAKAIYEAMRPTDVVYQHEWLFRQGWVDESADELAEEEIDFQAREKRVEKLRTEALTAVVQERSLDGVFDLATKGSSQRQIGAYLASGILNEDQIQDLVLRSLRPPRGETGRDGIAAGAIWAMDADRRGALYTNLRSMLTEEEALRLLLLSPYRLTTWELVDQLSAEARATYWRDVVPQYAFDAPDENNESVRRLLQAKRPRAAFAALHFKLDEIRPPLLVQMLSGMAQGGNDKPGEYQLHDYDIQRAFQLLDRNPDISLEEKAGLEFAYIDVLARTFRGGDGHQIPNLERYVEDHPDMFVQAVAWAYKRKDRGEDPPEYRVGEGREHLATRGYRLLEALERIPGQGKPTEKEQREKLSEWVSTVRKACAELDRGDIADLCLGKLFSGAPAGEDEVWPNEIVRDVMEDLQSECLSNGAHTGLYNARGVHWRGEGGGQERELADKYRKWADALQFTHPFVSSSLLMSMVRSYEREADQQDTEAGIRRRLRH
;
A
#
# COMPACT_ATOMS: atom_id res chain seq x y z
N MET A 1 19.90 5.65 35.24
CA MET A 1 18.47 5.91 35.53
C MET A 1 18.07 7.34 35.22
N LYS A 2 18.54 8.36 35.96
CA LYS A 2 18.20 9.77 35.70
C LYS A 2 18.34 10.20 34.23
N THR A 3 19.49 9.93 33.61
CA THR A 3 19.73 10.28 32.19
C THR A 3 18.78 9.58 31.23
N LEU A 4 18.52 8.28 31.43
CA LEU A 4 17.60 7.53 30.58
C LEU A 4 16.15 8.01 30.78
N GLY A 5 15.76 8.38 32.00
CA GLY A 5 14.47 9.00 32.29
C GLY A 5 14.29 10.28 31.49
N GLN A 6 15.22 11.21 31.62
CA GLN A 6 15.21 12.48 30.89
C GLN A 6 15.19 12.30 29.36
N LEU A 7 15.99 11.38 28.82
CA LEU A 7 15.99 11.09 27.38
C LEU A 7 14.69 10.45 26.88
N SER A 8 13.94 9.77 27.76
CA SER A 8 12.67 9.13 27.42
C SER A 8 11.48 10.10 27.47
N GLU A 9 11.67 11.33 27.95
CA GLU A 9 10.63 12.37 27.91
C GLU A 9 10.42 12.91 26.49
N VAL A 10 11.39 12.70 25.60
CA VAL A 10 11.28 13.05 24.18
C VAL A 10 10.88 11.81 23.40
N GLU A 11 9.68 11.83 22.82
CA GLU A 11 9.19 10.72 22.01
C GLU A 11 9.93 10.62 20.67
N ILE A 12 10.54 9.46 20.41
CA ILE A 12 11.24 9.17 19.16
C ILE A 12 10.31 8.33 18.27
N ASN A 13 9.75 8.94 17.22
CA ASN A 13 8.75 8.33 16.34
C ASN A 13 9.34 7.66 15.08
N ASP A 14 10.51 7.02 15.22
CA ASP A 14 11.12 6.21 14.16
C ASP A 14 10.87 4.69 14.36
N ASN A 15 11.27 3.89 13.36
CA ASN A 15 11.15 2.43 13.40
C ASN A 15 12.35 1.74 14.09
N TRP A 16 13.21 2.47 14.80
CA TRP A 16 14.39 1.89 15.45
C TRP A 16 14.03 1.29 16.80
N ALA A 17 14.45 0.05 17.06
CA ALA A 17 14.21 -0.60 18.35
C ALA A 17 15.04 0.01 19.51
N ASN A 18 16.15 0.69 19.20
CA ASN A 18 17.10 1.19 20.21
C ASN A 18 16.70 2.56 20.75
N LYS A 19 15.68 2.60 21.63
CA LYS A 19 15.18 3.82 22.27
C LYS A 19 15.50 3.84 23.77
N PRO A 20 15.70 5.03 24.39
CA PRO A 20 15.95 5.16 25.84
C PRO A 20 14.90 4.45 26.71
N ILE A 21 13.63 4.54 26.33
CA ILE A 21 12.51 3.89 27.04
C ILE A 21 12.60 2.36 26.99
N ASN A 22 13.07 1.79 25.88
CA ASN A 22 13.25 0.34 25.75
C ASN A 22 14.41 -0.15 26.62
N SER A 23 15.46 0.66 26.77
CA SER A 23 16.55 0.37 27.71
C SER A 23 16.05 0.37 29.17
N LEU A 24 15.20 1.33 29.54
CA LEU A 24 14.54 1.32 30.85
C LEU A 24 13.67 0.06 31.03
N GLY A 25 12.84 -0.28 30.04
CA GLY A 25 12.01 -1.48 30.05
C GLY A 25 12.83 -2.76 30.28
N SER A 26 13.96 -2.91 29.58
CA SER A 26 14.87 -4.06 29.76
C SER A 26 15.53 -4.11 31.14
N ILE A 27 15.86 -2.97 31.75
CA ILE A 27 16.42 -2.94 33.10
C ILE A 27 15.38 -3.32 34.16
N PHE A 28 14.14 -2.83 34.01
CA PHE A 28 13.08 -3.05 34.98
C PHE A 28 12.32 -4.35 34.80
N ARG A 29 12.52 -5.07 33.70
CA ARG A 29 11.84 -6.33 33.38
C ARG A 29 11.85 -7.30 34.56
N VAL A 30 10.65 -7.68 35.01
CA VAL A 30 10.46 -8.44 36.26
C VAL A 30 11.14 -9.79 36.30
N TRP A 31 11.19 -10.51 35.17
CA TRP A 31 11.68 -11.89 35.11
C TRP A 31 13.10 -12.03 34.58
N MET A 32 13.61 -11.01 33.87
CA MET A 32 14.94 -11.00 33.26
C MET A 32 15.51 -9.57 33.23
N PRO A 33 15.88 -9.02 34.40
CA PRO A 33 16.36 -7.65 34.50
C PRO A 33 17.76 -7.52 33.89
N GLN A 34 17.91 -6.69 32.86
CA GLN A 34 19.20 -6.42 32.19
C GLN A 34 20.10 -5.47 33.02
N THR A 35 20.32 -5.79 34.30
CA THR A 35 21.13 -4.99 35.24
C THR A 35 21.74 -5.86 36.34
N ALA A 36 22.83 -5.36 36.95
CA ALA A 36 23.40 -5.91 38.17
C ALA A 36 22.77 -5.33 39.46
N ALA A 37 21.85 -4.37 39.33
CA ALA A 37 21.15 -3.79 40.47
C ALA A 37 20.21 -4.81 41.14
N ASP A 38 20.26 -4.88 42.47
CA ASP A 38 19.39 -5.72 43.27
C ASP A 38 17.94 -5.20 43.31
N HIS A 39 17.08 -5.94 44.02
CA HIS A 39 15.67 -5.63 44.16
C HIS A 39 15.43 -4.22 44.73
N ASP A 40 16.08 -3.89 45.85
CA ASP A 40 15.90 -2.60 46.54
C ASP A 40 16.41 -1.42 45.72
N ALA A 41 17.54 -1.58 45.02
CA ALA A 41 18.07 -0.55 44.14
C ALA A 41 17.13 -0.27 42.96
N ARG A 42 16.49 -1.33 42.41
CA ARG A 42 15.47 -1.18 41.36
C ARG A 42 14.21 -0.50 41.91
N LEU A 43 13.74 -0.84 43.11
CA LEU A 43 12.61 -0.15 43.73
C LEU A 43 12.89 1.35 43.95
N LYS A 44 14.06 1.68 44.50
CA LYS A 44 14.48 3.09 44.65
C LYS A 44 14.56 3.81 43.30
N ALA A 45 15.00 3.12 42.26
CA ALA A 45 15.08 3.68 40.92
C ALA A 45 13.70 3.97 40.31
N ILE A 46 12.69 3.11 40.51
CA ILE A 46 11.34 3.37 39.98
C ILE A 46 10.66 4.51 40.74
N HIS A 47 10.84 4.60 42.06
CA HIS A 47 10.33 5.74 42.84
C HIS A 47 10.94 7.05 42.35
N MET A 48 12.25 7.08 42.10
CA MET A 48 12.94 8.23 41.53
C MET A 48 12.39 8.60 40.14
N LEU A 49 12.12 7.61 39.28
CA LEU A 49 11.51 7.88 37.96
C LEU A 49 10.10 8.46 38.11
N LEU A 50 9.27 7.91 39.00
CA LEU A 50 7.91 8.40 39.23
C LEU A 50 7.85 9.80 39.86
N GLU A 51 8.89 10.21 40.58
CA GLU A 51 9.02 11.53 41.17
C GLU A 51 9.56 12.55 40.15
N LYS A 52 10.63 12.20 39.43
CA LYS A 52 11.36 13.15 38.57
C LYS A 52 10.91 13.16 37.12
N HIS A 53 10.38 12.04 36.63
CA HIS A 53 9.93 11.82 35.26
C HIS A 53 8.58 11.07 35.25
N PRO A 54 7.48 11.67 35.77
CA PRO A 54 6.27 10.93 36.14
C PRO A 54 5.64 10.09 35.03
N ALA A 55 5.56 10.61 33.80
CA ALA A 55 5.00 9.90 32.65
C ALA A 55 5.84 8.66 32.28
N VAL A 56 7.17 8.80 32.25
CA VAL A 56 8.11 7.70 32.00
C VAL A 56 8.05 6.68 33.13
N GLY A 57 8.07 7.14 34.38
CA GLY A 57 7.95 6.27 35.56
C GLY A 57 6.66 5.45 35.56
N TRP A 58 5.53 6.08 35.19
CA TRP A 58 4.23 5.41 35.08
C TRP A 58 4.26 4.33 34.00
N GLN A 59 4.75 4.64 32.81
CA GLN A 59 4.86 3.68 31.71
C GLN A 59 5.73 2.47 32.11
N ILE A 60 6.89 2.70 32.73
CA ILE A 60 7.78 1.61 33.18
C ILE A 60 7.14 0.78 34.29
N CYS A 61 6.40 1.41 35.20
CA CYS A 61 5.67 0.72 36.27
C CYS A 61 4.60 -0.22 35.68
N LEU A 62 3.79 0.27 34.73
CA LEU A 62 2.75 -0.51 34.06
C LEU A 62 3.27 -1.63 33.17
N GLN A 63 4.45 -1.52 32.59
CA GLN A 63 5.07 -2.61 31.81
C GLN A 63 5.33 -3.86 32.65
N GLN A 64 5.33 -3.75 33.98
CA GLN A 64 5.64 -4.86 34.86
C GLN A 64 4.43 -5.75 35.15
N PHE A 65 3.20 -5.32 34.83
CA PHE A 65 1.98 -6.12 35.03
C PHE A 65 0.90 -5.83 33.98
N GLY A 66 0.13 -6.86 33.61
CA GLY A 66 -1.00 -6.71 32.68
C GLY A 66 -0.65 -6.37 31.23
N ASP A 67 0.63 -6.35 30.86
CA ASP A 67 1.09 -6.21 29.48
C ASP A 67 1.62 -7.55 28.94
N TYR A 68 1.27 -7.88 27.69
CA TYR A 68 1.80 -9.04 26.96
C TYR A 68 3.29 -8.87 26.63
N GLY A 69 3.75 -7.63 26.40
CA GLY A 69 5.16 -7.30 26.10
C GLY A 69 6.13 -7.60 27.25
N SER A 70 5.63 -7.71 28.48
CA SER A 70 6.40 -8.09 29.66
C SER A 70 7.02 -9.50 29.55
N ARG A 71 6.46 -10.37 28.68
CA ARG A 71 6.83 -11.79 28.55
C ARG A 71 7.99 -12.07 27.59
N VAL A 72 8.38 -11.12 26.75
CA VAL A 72 9.45 -11.29 25.74
C VAL A 72 10.64 -10.41 26.11
N GLY A 73 11.81 -11.00 26.33
CA GLY A 73 13.00 -10.29 26.80
C GLY A 73 14.16 -10.43 25.83
N ASP A 74 14.84 -9.31 25.57
CA ASP A 74 16.04 -9.26 24.75
C ASP A 74 17.28 -9.04 25.63
N TYR A 75 18.41 -9.59 25.19
CA TYR A 75 19.69 -9.38 25.85
C TYR A 75 20.26 -7.99 25.51
N SER A 76 20.62 -7.23 26.54
CA SER A 76 21.41 -6.01 26.37
C SER A 76 22.87 -6.36 26.07
N HIS A 77 23.54 -5.51 25.28
CA HIS A 77 24.96 -5.71 24.97
C HIS A 77 25.82 -5.60 26.24
N LYS A 78 26.55 -6.67 26.57
CA LYS A 78 27.40 -6.76 27.77
C LYS A 78 28.84 -6.30 27.48
N PRO A 79 29.55 -5.66 28.44
CA PRO A 79 30.97 -5.35 28.27
C PRO A 79 31.80 -6.60 28.03
N LYS A 80 32.62 -6.63 26.97
CA LYS A 80 33.48 -7.80 26.64
C LYS A 80 34.68 -7.96 27.56
N TRP A 81 35.17 -6.85 28.13
CA TRP A 81 36.46 -6.78 28.82
C TRP A 81 36.35 -6.46 30.31
N ARG A 82 35.13 -6.32 30.85
CA ARG A 82 34.89 -6.10 32.28
C ARG A 82 34.10 -7.27 32.87
N PRO A 83 34.49 -7.81 34.03
CA PRO A 83 33.82 -8.94 34.66
C PRO A 83 32.55 -8.55 35.43
N ASP A 84 32.30 -7.25 35.60
CA ASP A 84 31.17 -6.69 36.37
C ASP A 84 29.79 -7.04 35.78
N GLY A 85 29.70 -7.34 34.49
CA GLY A 85 28.48 -7.82 33.83
C GLY A 85 28.30 -9.35 33.79
N TYR A 86 29.29 -10.13 34.27
CA TYR A 86 29.25 -11.59 34.15
C TYR A 86 28.23 -12.19 35.13
N GLY A 87 27.30 -12.99 34.61
CA GLY A 87 26.24 -13.63 35.40
C GLY A 87 24.99 -12.78 35.67
N PHE A 88 24.99 -11.50 35.26
CA PHE A 88 23.81 -10.61 35.34
C PHE A 88 23.05 -10.55 34.01
N GLY A 89 21.77 -10.16 34.06
CA GLY A 89 20.91 -10.12 32.87
C GLY A 89 20.28 -11.47 32.49
N GLU A 90 20.45 -12.51 33.32
CA GLU A 90 19.80 -13.80 33.09
C GLU A 90 18.41 -13.87 33.73
N PRO A 91 17.50 -14.71 33.20
CA PRO A 91 16.20 -14.95 33.80
C PRO A 91 16.28 -15.46 35.25
N PHE A 92 15.39 -14.99 36.12
CA PHE A 92 15.27 -15.54 37.47
C PHE A 92 14.85 -17.01 37.42
N LYS A 93 15.49 -17.84 38.26
CA LYS A 93 15.23 -19.29 38.33
C LYS A 93 13.92 -19.66 39.02
N THR A 94 13.36 -18.77 39.85
CA THR A 94 12.14 -19.00 40.62
C THR A 94 11.17 -17.83 40.45
N ARG A 95 9.87 -18.10 40.62
CA ARG A 95 8.82 -17.08 40.49
C ARG A 95 8.70 -16.14 41.70
N GLY A 96 9.29 -16.48 42.85
CA GLY A 96 9.21 -15.68 44.08
C GLY A 96 9.65 -14.22 43.89
N PRO A 97 10.90 -13.96 43.46
CA PRO A 97 11.40 -12.60 43.21
C PRO A 97 10.60 -11.84 42.15
N ILE A 98 10.08 -12.57 41.15
CA ILE A 98 9.25 -12.02 40.08
C ILE A 98 7.94 -11.50 40.66
N ASN A 99 7.21 -12.35 41.39
CA ASN A 99 5.92 -11.99 41.96
C ASN A 99 6.06 -10.86 43.01
N ALA A 100 7.12 -10.89 43.82
CA ALA A 100 7.37 -9.82 44.79
C ALA A 100 7.53 -8.46 44.10
N PHE A 101 8.34 -8.38 43.04
CA PHE A 101 8.53 -7.13 42.30
C PHE A 101 7.25 -6.68 41.57
N VAL A 102 6.47 -7.62 41.02
CA VAL A 102 5.17 -7.31 40.41
C VAL A 102 4.20 -6.71 41.43
N LEU A 103 4.09 -7.29 42.63
CA LEU A 103 3.23 -6.79 43.69
C LEU A 103 3.61 -5.36 44.12
N GLU A 104 4.91 -5.08 44.27
CA GLU A 104 5.39 -3.72 44.56
C GLU A 104 4.99 -2.73 43.45
N MET A 105 5.07 -3.12 42.18
CA MET A 105 4.65 -2.24 41.08
C MET A 105 3.15 -1.97 41.10
N VAL A 106 2.34 -2.99 41.41
CA VAL A 106 0.89 -2.83 41.58
C VAL A 106 0.58 -1.88 42.75
N GLU A 107 1.22 -2.07 43.90
CA GLU A 107 1.04 -1.20 45.07
C GLU A 107 1.44 0.24 44.79
N ILE A 108 2.56 0.46 44.11
CA ILE A 108 3.02 1.79 43.69
C ILE A 108 2.00 2.43 42.72
N ALA A 109 1.46 1.66 41.78
CA ALA A 109 0.49 2.14 40.81
C ALA A 109 -0.86 2.51 41.46
N LEU A 110 -1.27 1.81 42.53
CA LEU A 110 -2.53 2.03 43.25
C LEU A 110 -2.41 2.98 44.44
N SER A 111 -1.20 3.43 44.78
CA SER A 111 -0.93 4.36 45.89
C SER A 111 -0.52 5.75 45.41
N ARG A 112 -0.89 6.14 44.19
CA ARG A 112 -0.56 7.47 43.65
C ARG A 112 -1.42 8.54 44.33
N PRO A 113 -0.85 9.75 44.58
CA PRO A 113 -1.58 10.84 45.22
C PRO A 113 -2.64 11.47 44.31
N PHE A 114 -2.51 11.30 42.99
CA PHE A 114 -3.44 11.78 41.98
C PHE A 114 -3.43 10.85 40.77
N TYR A 115 -4.55 10.82 40.05
CA TYR A 115 -4.72 10.02 38.83
C TYR A 115 -5.27 10.90 37.71
N THR A 116 -4.64 10.81 36.53
CA THR A 116 -5.20 11.38 35.30
C THR A 116 -6.16 10.39 34.64
N VAL A 117 -6.97 10.87 33.68
CA VAL A 117 -7.88 10.02 32.89
C VAL A 117 -7.12 8.86 32.23
N GLU A 118 -5.93 9.11 31.69
CA GLU A 118 -5.09 8.12 31.02
C GLU A 118 -4.64 7.04 32.01
N MET A 119 -4.22 7.43 33.22
CA MET A 119 -3.82 6.50 34.27
C MET A 119 -4.98 5.60 34.69
N LEU A 120 -6.19 6.14 34.84
CA LEU A 120 -7.38 5.35 35.14
C LEU A 120 -7.71 4.38 34.00
N CYS A 121 -7.62 4.85 32.76
CA CYS A 121 -7.84 4.00 31.59
C CYS A 121 -6.83 2.86 31.50
N ASP A 122 -5.57 3.13 31.85
CA ASP A 122 -4.51 2.14 31.94
C ASP A 122 -4.77 1.07 32.99
N LEU A 123 -5.26 1.47 34.18
CA LEU A 123 -5.62 0.56 35.26
C LEU A 123 -6.81 -0.32 34.87
N ILE A 124 -7.85 0.27 34.26
CA ILE A 124 -9.01 -0.47 33.73
C ILE A 124 -8.54 -1.53 32.71
N GLY A 125 -7.63 -1.16 31.80
CA GLY A 125 -7.06 -2.08 30.82
C GLY A 125 -6.33 -3.29 31.42
N ARG A 126 -5.87 -3.19 32.67
CA ARG A 126 -5.03 -4.18 33.35
C ARG A 126 -5.71 -4.92 34.50
N LEU A 127 -7.00 -4.65 34.76
CA LEU A 127 -7.79 -5.35 35.80
C LEU A 127 -7.65 -6.87 35.72
N HIS A 128 -7.61 -7.39 34.49
CA HIS A 128 -7.48 -8.81 34.17
C HIS A 128 -6.19 -9.49 34.68
N ALA A 129 -5.21 -8.71 35.14
CA ALA A 129 -3.93 -9.19 35.67
C ALA A 129 -3.77 -8.93 37.18
N LEU A 130 -4.78 -8.34 37.83
CA LEU A 130 -4.78 -7.98 39.24
C LEU A 130 -5.58 -9.01 40.06
N GLY A 131 -5.13 -9.27 41.30
CA GLY A 131 -5.90 -10.06 42.27
C GLY A 131 -7.20 -9.35 42.71
N PRO A 132 -8.19 -10.08 43.27
CA PRO A 132 -9.47 -9.50 43.68
C PRO A 132 -9.35 -8.26 44.58
N GLU A 133 -8.44 -8.30 45.55
CA GLU A 133 -8.19 -7.20 46.50
C GLU A 133 -7.71 -5.92 45.79
N PHE A 134 -6.84 -6.06 44.80
CA PHE A 134 -6.33 -4.94 44.01
C PHE A 134 -7.37 -4.40 43.03
N GLN A 135 -8.21 -5.28 42.48
CA GLN A 135 -9.32 -4.84 41.62
C GLN A 135 -10.33 -4.00 42.39
N VAL A 136 -10.67 -4.36 43.64
CA VAL A 136 -11.53 -3.54 44.51
C VAL A 136 -10.94 -2.14 44.70
N ARG A 137 -9.64 -2.05 44.97
CA ARG A 137 -8.95 -0.77 45.15
C ARG A 137 -8.95 0.10 43.89
N VAL A 138 -8.83 -0.49 42.69
CA VAL A 138 -8.99 0.25 41.43
C VAL A 138 -10.38 0.89 41.34
N TRP A 139 -11.42 0.16 41.74
CA TRP A 139 -12.78 0.68 41.74
C TRP A 139 -13.00 1.82 42.73
N GLU A 140 -12.41 1.73 43.92
CA GLU A 140 -12.42 2.80 44.93
C GLU A 140 -11.73 4.07 44.39
N ILE A 141 -10.54 3.92 43.79
CA ILE A 141 -9.80 5.03 43.17
C ILE A 141 -10.65 5.74 42.10
N ILE A 142 -11.34 4.98 41.24
CA ILE A 142 -12.19 5.55 40.18
C ILE A 142 -13.40 6.31 40.78
N ASP A 143 -14.04 5.76 41.81
CA ASP A 143 -15.19 6.41 42.45
C ASP A 143 -14.79 7.67 43.24
N GLU A 144 -13.63 7.65 43.92
CA GLU A 144 -13.06 8.84 44.58
C GLU A 144 -12.68 9.92 43.56
N TRP A 145 -12.00 9.53 42.48
CA TRP A 145 -11.65 10.45 41.39
C TRP A 145 -12.90 11.13 40.82
N ARG A 146 -13.95 10.35 40.53
CA ARG A 146 -15.24 10.89 40.05
C ARG A 146 -15.83 11.89 41.03
N LYS A 147 -15.85 11.58 42.33
CA LYS A 147 -16.41 12.46 43.39
C LYS A 147 -15.59 13.74 43.60
N SER A 148 -14.33 13.77 43.16
CA SER A 148 -13.47 14.95 43.31
C SER A 148 -13.79 16.09 42.31
N GLY A 149 -14.77 15.90 41.42
CA GLY A 149 -15.29 16.95 40.54
C GLY A 149 -14.83 16.86 39.09
N ALA A 150 -14.61 15.64 38.57
CA ALA A 150 -14.31 15.40 37.16
C ALA A 150 -15.41 15.95 36.25
N ASN A 151 -15.04 16.49 35.09
CA ASN A 151 -16.01 17.03 34.13
C ASN A 151 -16.59 15.93 33.22
N ASP A 152 -17.65 16.25 32.48
CA ASP A 152 -18.36 15.27 31.63
C ASP A 152 -17.49 14.64 30.53
N ASP A 153 -16.52 15.37 29.96
CA ASP A 153 -15.59 14.84 28.93
C ASP A 153 -14.65 13.79 29.54
N GLU A 154 -14.11 14.08 30.72
CA GLU A 154 -13.26 13.15 31.47
C GLU A 154 -14.03 11.91 31.90
N ILE A 155 -15.24 12.11 32.44
CA ILE A 155 -16.14 11.03 32.85
C ILE A 155 -16.49 10.14 31.65
N ALA A 156 -16.84 10.73 30.49
CA ALA A 156 -17.17 9.99 29.28
C ALA A 156 -15.99 9.13 28.77
N LYS A 157 -14.75 9.64 28.85
CA LYS A 157 -13.53 8.87 28.50
C LYS A 157 -13.33 7.65 29.38
N VAL A 158 -13.38 7.80 30.70
CA VAL A 158 -13.20 6.68 31.64
C VAL A 158 -14.37 5.69 31.52
N ARG A 159 -15.60 6.19 31.40
CA ARG A 159 -16.80 5.38 31.22
C ARG A 159 -16.73 4.53 29.96
N GLU A 160 -16.30 5.11 28.84
CA GLU A 160 -16.15 4.36 27.59
C GLU A 160 -15.08 3.27 27.72
N LYS A 161 -13.94 3.58 28.37
CA LYS A 161 -12.90 2.58 28.62
C LYS A 161 -13.41 1.42 29.45
N LEU A 162 -14.23 1.69 30.46
CA LEU A 162 -14.89 0.66 31.28
C LEU A 162 -15.82 -0.21 30.42
N ARG A 163 -16.65 0.42 29.57
CA ARG A 163 -17.59 -0.27 28.67
C ARG A 163 -16.89 -1.27 27.75
N VAL A 164 -15.85 -0.83 27.04
CA VAL A 164 -15.15 -1.65 26.04
C VAL A 164 -14.19 -2.68 26.65
N THR A 165 -13.78 -2.50 27.90
CA THR A 165 -12.85 -3.42 28.57
C THR A 165 -13.61 -4.42 29.43
N VAL A 166 -14.34 -3.93 30.43
CA VAL A 166 -14.90 -4.74 31.52
C VAL A 166 -16.29 -5.25 31.17
N LEU A 167 -17.12 -4.40 30.57
CA LEU A 167 -18.46 -4.79 30.15
C LEU A 167 -18.46 -5.46 28.77
N SER A 168 -17.31 -5.71 28.14
CA SER A 168 -17.24 -6.42 26.86
C SER A 168 -17.53 -7.92 27.00
N ARG A 169 -17.87 -8.60 25.89
CA ARG A 169 -18.08 -10.08 25.89
C ARG A 169 -16.90 -10.83 26.48
N ARG A 170 -15.68 -10.45 26.09
CA ARG A 170 -14.43 -11.05 26.59
C ARG A 170 -14.23 -10.75 28.08
N GLY A 171 -14.54 -9.53 28.52
CA GLY A 171 -14.51 -9.13 29.93
C GLY A 171 -15.45 -9.97 30.79
N ARG A 172 -16.69 -10.17 30.35
CA ARG A 172 -17.70 -10.99 31.05
C ARG A 172 -17.31 -12.47 31.12
N LYS A 173 -16.94 -13.08 29.99
CA LYS A 173 -16.54 -14.50 29.95
C LYS A 173 -15.40 -14.78 30.92
N LYS A 174 -14.42 -13.88 30.98
CA LYS A 174 -13.30 -13.98 31.92
C LYS A 174 -13.73 -13.82 33.38
N ALA A 175 -14.65 -12.89 33.68
CA ALA A 175 -15.18 -12.71 35.03
C ALA A 175 -15.98 -13.94 35.52
N ASP A 176 -16.70 -14.61 34.62
CA ASP A 176 -17.49 -15.82 34.92
C ASP A 176 -16.59 -17.06 35.14
N GLU A 177 -15.47 -17.19 34.40
CA GLU A 177 -14.50 -18.29 34.54
C GLU A 177 -13.63 -18.20 35.81
N GLU A 178 -13.30 -17.00 36.27
CA GLU A 178 -12.40 -16.76 37.41
C GLU A 178 -13.15 -16.48 38.74
N GLY A 179 -14.48 -16.58 38.78
CA GLY A 179 -15.29 -16.43 40.01
C GLY A 179 -15.48 -14.98 40.49
N HIS A 180 -15.30 -13.99 39.61
CA HIS A 180 -15.34 -12.55 39.90
C HIS A 180 -16.74 -11.91 39.81
N ALA A 181 -17.80 -12.65 40.14
CA ALA A 181 -19.19 -12.18 39.99
C ALA A 181 -19.52 -10.90 40.80
N SER A 182 -18.87 -10.68 41.95
CA SER A 182 -19.04 -9.46 42.77
C SER A 182 -18.44 -8.21 42.10
N LEU A 183 -17.28 -8.36 41.44
CA LEU A 183 -16.58 -7.28 40.75
C LEU A 183 -17.33 -6.82 39.50
N SER A 184 -18.05 -7.73 38.82
CA SER A 184 -18.95 -7.36 37.72
C SER A 184 -20.10 -6.47 38.19
N LYS A 185 -20.68 -6.72 39.38
CA LYS A 185 -21.74 -5.87 39.95
C LYS A 185 -21.23 -4.48 40.33
N THR A 186 -20.06 -4.40 40.97
CA THR A 186 -19.43 -3.13 41.32
C THR A 186 -19.10 -2.31 40.07
N ALA A 187 -18.53 -2.94 39.04
CA ALA A 187 -18.24 -2.29 37.77
C ALA A 187 -19.49 -1.71 37.11
N LYS A 188 -20.62 -2.45 37.12
CA LYS A 188 -21.91 -1.96 36.60
C LYS A 188 -22.45 -0.77 37.39
N ALA A 189 -22.43 -0.83 38.73
CA ALA A 189 -22.88 0.27 39.57
C ALA A 189 -22.05 1.55 39.32
N ILE A 190 -20.73 1.40 39.20
CA ILE A 190 -19.81 2.49 38.88
C ILE A 190 -20.05 3.05 37.47
N TYR A 191 -20.27 2.18 36.48
CA TYR A 191 -20.59 2.58 35.10
C TYR A 191 -21.88 3.40 34.98
N GLU A 192 -22.94 2.98 35.70
CA GLU A 192 -24.20 3.72 35.77
C GLU A 192 -24.03 5.06 36.49
N ALA A 193 -23.27 5.08 37.59
CA ALA A 193 -23.01 6.29 38.36
C ALA A 193 -22.14 7.31 37.60
N MET A 194 -21.34 6.86 36.63
CA MET A 194 -20.54 7.69 35.72
C MET A 194 -21.32 8.22 34.50
N ARG A 195 -22.65 8.17 34.48
CA ARG A 195 -23.41 8.77 33.36
C ARG A 195 -23.16 10.30 33.30
N PRO A 196 -22.63 10.85 32.18
CA PRO A 196 -22.43 12.29 32.03
C PRO A 196 -23.76 13.05 32.11
N THR A 197 -23.71 14.33 32.49
CA THR A 197 -24.92 15.16 32.58
C THR A 197 -25.39 15.66 31.21
N ASP A 198 -24.44 16.06 30.36
CA ASP A 198 -24.65 16.56 29.01
C ASP A 198 -24.99 15.45 28.01
N VAL A 199 -26.06 15.63 27.25
CA VAL A 199 -26.54 14.66 26.24
C VAL A 199 -25.49 14.32 25.18
N VAL A 200 -24.60 15.26 24.82
CA VAL A 200 -23.53 15.01 23.84
C VAL A 200 -22.54 14.00 24.42
N TYR A 201 -22.08 14.22 25.65
CA TYR A 201 -21.13 13.32 26.33
C TYR A 201 -21.75 11.96 26.70
N GLN A 202 -23.06 11.90 26.91
CA GLN A 202 -23.76 10.62 27.10
C GLN A 202 -23.71 9.73 25.85
N HIS A 203 -23.70 10.33 24.66
CA HIS A 203 -23.83 9.61 23.40
C HIS A 203 -22.57 9.62 22.52
N GLU A 204 -21.54 10.41 22.84
CA GLU A 204 -20.35 10.57 21.99
C GLU A 204 -19.65 9.25 21.63
N TRP A 205 -19.70 8.26 22.51
CA TRP A 205 -19.09 6.95 22.30
C TRP A 205 -19.63 6.21 21.06
N LEU A 206 -20.89 6.45 20.69
CA LEU A 206 -21.51 5.90 19.47
C LEU A 206 -20.91 6.49 18.19
N PHE A 207 -20.24 7.64 18.27
CA PHE A 207 -19.79 8.43 17.12
C PHE A 207 -18.27 8.64 17.06
N ARG A 208 -17.51 8.24 18.09
CA ARG A 208 -16.03 8.30 18.12
C ARG A 208 -15.40 7.69 16.87
N GLN A 209 -15.90 6.53 16.44
CA GLN A 209 -15.44 5.81 15.26
C GLN A 209 -16.60 5.11 14.54
N GLY A 210 -16.41 4.76 13.26
CA GLY A 210 -17.44 4.10 12.47
C GLY A 210 -17.93 2.78 13.07
N TRP A 211 -17.02 2.00 13.66
CA TRP A 211 -17.30 0.72 14.31
C TRP A 211 -17.53 0.87 15.83
N VAL A 212 -18.74 0.58 16.29
CA VAL A 212 -19.07 0.65 17.72
C VAL A 212 -18.77 -0.69 18.38
N ASP A 213 -17.80 -0.75 19.28
CA ASP A 213 -17.60 -1.92 20.14
C ASP A 213 -18.83 -2.05 21.05
N GLU A 214 -19.53 -3.19 21.06
CA GLU A 214 -20.74 -3.39 21.89
C GLU A 214 -20.37 -3.99 23.26
N SER A 215 -21.16 -3.66 24.29
CA SER A 215 -21.04 -4.32 25.59
C SER A 215 -21.73 -5.70 25.58
N ALA A 216 -21.28 -6.61 26.44
CA ALA A 216 -21.86 -7.94 26.67
C ALA A 216 -23.30 -7.88 27.17
N ASP A 217 -23.68 -6.78 27.84
CA ASP A 217 -25.05 -6.59 28.33
C ASP A 217 -26.00 -6.16 27.21
N GLU A 218 -25.48 -5.62 26.10
CA GLU A 218 -26.26 -5.28 24.89
C GLU A 218 -26.55 -6.49 23.98
N LEU A 219 -26.04 -7.67 24.33
CA LEU A 219 -26.06 -8.87 23.48
C LEU A 219 -26.84 -9.99 24.16
N ALA A 220 -28.02 -10.29 23.62
CA ALA A 220 -28.93 -11.31 24.15
C ALA A 220 -28.52 -12.76 23.80
N GLU A 221 -27.67 -12.96 22.78
CA GLU A 221 -27.32 -14.30 22.25
C GLU A 221 -25.81 -14.45 21.95
N GLU A 222 -25.31 -15.68 22.06
CA GLU A 222 -23.90 -16.04 21.88
C GLU A 222 -23.44 -15.91 20.42
N GLU A 223 -24.33 -16.08 19.43
CA GLU A 223 -24.02 -15.95 18.01
C GLU A 223 -23.91 -14.47 17.57
N ILE A 224 -22.91 -14.17 16.74
CA ILE A 224 -22.70 -12.83 16.18
C ILE A 224 -23.41 -12.75 14.83
N ASP A 225 -24.65 -12.30 14.83
CA ASP A 225 -25.31 -11.83 13.61
C ASP A 225 -24.87 -10.38 13.33
N PHE A 226 -24.04 -10.21 12.30
CA PHE A 226 -23.54 -8.91 11.85
C PHE A 226 -24.66 -7.97 11.40
N GLN A 227 -25.70 -8.48 10.72
CA GLN A 227 -26.82 -7.67 10.25
C GLN A 227 -27.70 -7.21 11.41
N ALA A 228 -28.00 -8.11 12.35
CA ALA A 228 -28.75 -7.74 13.55
C ALA A 228 -27.99 -6.71 14.40
N ARG A 229 -26.66 -6.81 14.45
CA ARG A 229 -25.81 -5.82 15.11
C ARG A 229 -25.86 -4.46 14.45
N GLU A 230 -25.69 -4.41 13.13
CA GLU A 230 -25.73 -3.15 12.39
C GLU A 230 -27.06 -2.41 12.62
N LYS A 231 -28.20 -3.12 12.55
CA LYS A 231 -29.52 -2.57 12.86
C LYS A 231 -29.66 -2.03 14.28
N ARG A 232 -29.07 -2.71 15.28
CA ARG A 232 -29.08 -2.24 16.67
C ARG A 232 -28.26 -0.96 16.84
N VAL A 233 -27.05 -0.92 16.29
CA VAL A 233 -26.18 0.26 16.35
C VAL A 233 -26.83 1.44 15.62
N GLU A 234 -27.46 1.20 14.47
CA GLU A 234 -28.25 2.19 13.74
C GLU A 234 -29.38 2.75 14.61
N LYS A 235 -30.15 1.89 15.29
CA LYS A 235 -31.22 2.32 16.21
C LYS A 235 -30.66 3.18 17.36
N LEU A 236 -29.59 2.74 18.03
CA LEU A 236 -28.96 3.49 19.11
C LEU A 236 -28.44 4.86 18.65
N ARG A 237 -27.82 4.92 17.47
CA ARG A 237 -27.34 6.18 16.87
C ARG A 237 -28.50 7.11 16.52
N THR A 238 -29.61 6.57 16.00
CA THR A 238 -30.80 7.35 15.66
C THR A 238 -31.45 7.93 16.91
N GLU A 239 -31.62 7.12 17.97
CA GLU A 239 -32.15 7.57 19.26
C GLU A 239 -31.26 8.63 19.90
N ALA A 240 -29.95 8.42 19.89
CA ALA A 240 -28.96 9.37 20.39
C ALA A 240 -29.01 10.72 19.66
N LEU A 241 -29.01 10.71 18.32
CA LEU A 241 -29.09 11.94 17.53
C LEU A 241 -30.43 12.65 17.73
N THR A 242 -31.52 11.89 17.87
CA THR A 242 -32.84 12.48 18.18
C THR A 242 -32.81 13.21 19.52
N ALA A 243 -32.23 12.60 20.56
CA ALA A 243 -32.09 13.23 21.88
C ALA A 243 -31.21 14.50 21.82
N VAL A 244 -30.07 14.43 21.14
CA VAL A 244 -29.17 15.58 20.96
C VAL A 244 -29.86 16.73 20.22
N VAL A 245 -30.60 16.45 19.15
CA VAL A 245 -31.35 17.46 18.40
C VAL A 245 -32.48 18.07 19.23
N GLN A 246 -33.18 17.27 20.04
CA GLN A 246 -34.26 17.78 20.90
C GLN A 246 -33.76 18.71 22.01
N GLU A 247 -32.62 18.40 22.62
CA GLU A 247 -32.10 19.15 23.76
C GLU A 247 -31.20 20.33 23.33
N ARG A 248 -30.38 20.14 22.29
CA ARG A 248 -29.34 21.08 21.86
C ARG A 248 -29.43 21.51 20.40
N SER A 249 -30.47 21.11 19.67
CA SER A 249 -30.65 21.43 18.25
C SER A 249 -29.45 21.01 17.39
N LEU A 250 -29.21 21.68 16.27
CA LEU A 250 -28.07 21.41 15.41
C LEU A 250 -26.73 21.81 16.03
N ASP A 251 -26.71 22.70 17.03
CA ASP A 251 -25.47 23.04 17.76
C ASP A 251 -24.89 21.81 18.44
N GLY A 252 -25.72 21.03 19.13
CA GLY A 252 -25.30 19.76 19.76
C GLY A 252 -24.82 18.71 18.75
N VAL A 253 -25.36 18.71 17.53
CA VAL A 253 -24.90 17.83 16.44
C VAL A 253 -23.49 18.21 15.98
N PHE A 254 -23.23 19.51 15.78
CA PHE A 254 -21.90 19.98 15.40
C PHE A 254 -20.88 19.73 16.51
N ASP A 255 -21.24 19.96 17.78
CA ASP A 255 -20.39 19.63 18.93
C ASP A 255 -20.05 18.13 18.95
N LEU A 256 -21.06 17.27 18.81
CA LEU A 256 -20.89 15.82 18.75
C LEU A 256 -19.96 15.39 17.60
N ALA A 257 -20.08 16.02 16.44
CA ALA A 257 -19.27 15.72 15.27
C ALA A 257 -17.77 16.06 15.46
N THR A 258 -17.42 16.96 16.39
CA THR A 258 -16.01 17.25 16.74
C THR A 258 -15.37 16.18 17.62
N LYS A 259 -16.18 15.31 18.24
CA LYS A 259 -15.72 14.29 19.21
C LYS A 259 -15.31 12.95 18.56
N GLY A 260 -15.46 12.82 17.24
CA GLY A 260 -15.25 11.54 16.56
C GLY A 260 -15.00 11.65 15.06
N SER A 261 -15.10 10.51 14.37
CA SER A 261 -14.85 10.37 12.93
C SER A 261 -16.07 9.88 12.14
N SER A 262 -17.26 9.91 12.75
CA SER A 262 -18.50 9.38 12.15
C SER A 262 -19.39 10.45 11.50
N GLN A 263 -18.80 11.55 11.00
CA GLN A 263 -19.57 12.70 10.50
C GLN A 263 -20.52 12.34 9.35
N ARG A 264 -20.09 11.47 8.43
CA ARG A 264 -20.95 10.99 7.33
C ARG A 264 -22.15 10.20 7.83
N GLN A 265 -21.97 9.32 8.82
CA GLN A 265 -23.08 8.57 9.41
C GLN A 265 -24.04 9.51 10.14
N ILE A 266 -23.53 10.50 10.88
CA ILE A 266 -24.36 11.52 11.54
C ILE A 266 -25.26 12.22 10.50
N GLY A 267 -24.67 12.72 9.42
CA GLY A 267 -25.43 13.37 8.34
C GLY A 267 -26.50 12.47 7.74
N ALA A 268 -26.16 11.22 7.45
CA ALA A 268 -27.08 10.26 6.86
C ALA A 268 -28.30 10.01 7.76
N TYR A 269 -28.10 9.70 9.05
CA TYR A 269 -29.21 9.46 9.98
C TYR A 269 -30.09 10.69 10.18
N LEU A 270 -29.49 11.89 10.20
CA LEU A 270 -30.25 13.13 10.31
C LEU A 270 -31.22 13.32 9.13
N ALA A 271 -30.74 13.10 7.90
CA ALA A 271 -31.53 13.28 6.67
C ALA A 271 -32.53 12.15 6.38
N SER A 272 -32.27 10.94 6.89
CA SER A 272 -33.12 9.76 6.66
C SER A 272 -34.41 9.76 7.47
N GLY A 273 -34.48 10.46 8.61
CA GLY A 273 -35.72 10.43 9.41
C GLY A 273 -35.77 11.25 10.69
N ILE A 274 -34.72 12.01 11.03
CA ILE A 274 -34.71 12.83 12.26
C ILE A 274 -35.10 14.28 11.96
N LEU A 275 -34.55 14.84 10.88
CA LEU A 275 -34.79 16.23 10.48
C LEU A 275 -35.85 16.32 9.39
N ASN A 276 -36.61 17.41 9.41
CA ASN A 276 -37.47 17.80 8.28
C ASN A 276 -36.67 18.54 7.20
N GLU A 277 -37.28 18.81 6.04
CA GLU A 277 -36.60 19.41 4.89
C GLU A 277 -36.02 20.81 5.17
N ASP A 278 -36.68 21.63 5.99
CA ASP A 278 -36.18 22.97 6.36
C ASP A 278 -34.95 22.86 7.28
N GLN A 279 -34.98 21.93 8.23
CA GLN A 279 -33.84 21.64 9.11
C GLN A 279 -32.66 21.05 8.35
N ILE A 280 -32.91 20.25 7.30
CA ILE A 280 -31.84 19.72 6.47
C ILE A 280 -31.21 20.83 5.62
N GLN A 281 -32.01 21.76 5.10
CA GLN A 281 -31.49 22.96 4.42
C GLN A 281 -30.59 23.79 5.36
N ASP A 282 -31.02 24.03 6.60
CA ASP A 282 -30.21 24.74 7.60
C ASP A 282 -28.92 23.97 7.94
N LEU A 283 -29.01 22.64 8.13
CA LEU A 283 -27.85 21.77 8.36
C LEU A 283 -26.81 21.92 7.25
N VAL A 284 -27.24 21.83 5.99
CA VAL A 284 -26.34 21.94 4.83
C VAL A 284 -25.72 23.33 4.74
N LEU A 285 -26.51 24.39 4.88
CA LEU A 285 -26.01 25.78 4.87
C LEU A 285 -24.96 26.02 5.96
N ARG A 286 -25.23 25.58 7.18
CA ARG A 286 -24.32 25.72 8.32
C ARG A 286 -23.08 24.83 8.21
N SER A 287 -23.16 23.73 7.48
CA SER A 287 -22.00 22.89 7.14
C SER A 287 -21.09 23.52 6.09
N LEU A 288 -21.67 24.20 5.09
CA LEU A 288 -20.91 24.93 4.07
C LEU A 288 -20.26 26.21 4.62
N ARG A 289 -20.78 26.75 5.72
CA ARG A 289 -20.30 27.96 6.39
C ARG A 289 -19.78 27.67 7.81
N PRO A 290 -18.73 26.83 7.97
CA PRO A 290 -18.21 26.51 9.30
C PRO A 290 -17.57 27.75 9.94
N PRO A 291 -17.66 27.91 11.28
CA PRO A 291 -16.84 28.85 12.03
C PRO A 291 -15.35 28.62 11.77
N ARG A 292 -14.53 29.67 11.88
CA ARG A 292 -13.09 29.57 11.64
C ARG A 292 -12.45 28.52 12.55
N GLY A 293 -11.76 27.55 11.95
CA GLY A 293 -11.02 26.51 12.67
C GLY A 293 -11.78 25.20 12.88
N GLU A 294 -13.07 25.14 12.56
CA GLU A 294 -13.83 23.89 12.62
C GLU A 294 -13.67 23.06 11.33
N THR A 295 -13.32 21.78 11.51
CA THR A 295 -13.20 20.80 10.43
C THR A 295 -14.25 19.69 10.60
N GLY A 296 -14.60 19.00 9.52
CA GLY A 296 -15.49 17.83 9.57
C GLY A 296 -16.97 18.06 9.27
N ARG A 297 -17.46 19.32 9.22
CA ARG A 297 -18.86 19.61 8.82
C ARG A 297 -19.20 19.18 7.39
N ASP A 298 -18.21 19.18 6.49
CA ASP A 298 -18.34 18.64 5.14
C ASP A 298 -18.76 17.17 5.14
N GLY A 299 -18.27 16.38 6.10
CA GLY A 299 -18.68 14.99 6.27
C GLY A 299 -20.16 14.85 6.59
N ILE A 300 -20.70 15.75 7.41
CA ILE A 300 -22.13 15.76 7.78
C ILE A 300 -22.99 16.11 6.57
N ALA A 301 -22.64 17.18 5.84
CA ALA A 301 -23.38 17.55 4.62
C ALA A 301 -23.32 16.43 3.58
N ALA A 302 -22.13 15.87 3.31
CA ALA A 302 -21.96 14.76 2.37
C ALA A 302 -22.83 13.55 2.77
N GLY A 303 -22.83 13.19 4.06
CA GLY A 303 -23.66 12.10 4.58
C GLY A 303 -25.15 12.33 4.41
N ALA A 304 -25.62 13.54 4.71
CA ALA A 304 -27.02 13.93 4.57
C ALA A 304 -27.48 13.85 3.11
N ILE A 305 -26.68 14.39 2.18
CA ILE A 305 -26.98 14.37 0.75
C ILE A 305 -26.94 12.94 0.20
N TRP A 306 -25.99 12.12 0.65
CA TRP A 306 -25.84 10.74 0.18
C TRP A 306 -27.01 9.83 0.58
N ALA A 307 -27.62 10.09 1.74
CA ALA A 307 -28.78 9.34 2.21
C ALA A 307 -30.09 9.67 1.46
N MET A 308 -30.14 10.78 0.73
CA MET A 308 -31.30 11.18 -0.07
C MET A 308 -31.30 10.49 -1.44
N ASP A 309 -32.50 10.21 -1.98
CA ASP A 309 -32.67 9.82 -3.38
C ASP A 309 -32.39 11.00 -4.35
N ALA A 310 -32.38 10.72 -5.66
CA ALA A 310 -32.04 11.71 -6.67
C ALA A 310 -32.99 12.91 -6.72
N ASP A 311 -34.30 12.67 -6.54
CA ASP A 311 -35.32 13.71 -6.63
C ASP A 311 -35.21 14.66 -5.44
N ARG A 312 -35.05 14.11 -4.22
CA ARG A 312 -34.84 14.91 -2.99
C ARG A 312 -33.57 15.74 -3.08
N ARG A 313 -32.47 15.19 -3.62
CA ARG A 313 -31.22 15.96 -3.84
C ARG A 313 -31.42 17.11 -4.82
N GLY A 314 -32.12 16.89 -5.93
CA GLY A 314 -32.42 17.92 -6.91
C GLY A 314 -33.29 19.04 -6.33
N ALA A 315 -34.31 18.68 -5.54
CA ALA A 315 -35.16 19.64 -4.83
C ALA A 315 -34.36 20.46 -3.79
N LEU A 316 -33.52 19.81 -2.99
CA LEU A 316 -32.65 20.47 -2.01
C LEU A 316 -31.74 21.50 -2.70
N TYR A 317 -31.06 21.11 -3.78
CA TYR A 317 -30.20 22.02 -4.54
C TYR A 317 -31.00 23.21 -5.09
N THR A 318 -32.17 22.97 -5.68
CA THR A 318 -33.02 24.03 -6.25
C THR A 318 -33.46 25.03 -5.19
N ASN A 319 -33.89 24.56 -4.02
CA ASN A 319 -34.32 25.41 -2.90
C ASN A 319 -33.17 26.25 -2.34
N LEU A 320 -31.97 25.66 -2.22
CA LEU A 320 -30.80 26.35 -1.71
C LEU A 320 -30.15 27.27 -2.75
N ARG A 321 -30.35 27.04 -4.05
CA ARG A 321 -29.58 27.70 -5.12
C ARG A 321 -29.57 29.22 -5.05
N SER A 322 -30.68 29.85 -4.67
CA SER A 322 -30.79 31.30 -4.53
C SER A 322 -30.09 31.87 -3.29
N MET A 323 -29.80 31.02 -2.29
CA MET A 323 -29.13 31.39 -1.04
C MET A 323 -27.62 31.13 -1.05
N LEU A 324 -27.15 30.34 -2.03
CA LEU A 324 -25.75 29.95 -2.16
C LEU A 324 -24.99 30.86 -3.13
N THR A 325 -23.76 31.20 -2.77
CA THR A 325 -22.80 31.72 -3.74
C THR A 325 -22.41 30.64 -4.75
N GLU A 326 -21.79 31.04 -5.86
CA GLU A 326 -21.30 30.08 -6.87
C GLU A 326 -20.28 29.10 -6.25
N GLU A 327 -19.42 29.59 -5.36
CA GLU A 327 -18.43 28.77 -4.64
C GLU A 327 -19.08 27.78 -3.67
N GLU A 328 -20.12 28.21 -2.94
CA GLU A 328 -20.85 27.34 -2.02
C GLU A 328 -21.66 26.28 -2.77
N ALA A 329 -22.27 26.64 -3.91
CA ALA A 329 -22.98 25.71 -4.78
C ALA A 329 -22.00 24.66 -5.36
N LEU A 330 -20.81 25.08 -5.79
CA LEU A 330 -19.75 24.18 -6.20
C LEU A 330 -19.32 23.24 -5.08
N ARG A 331 -19.09 23.76 -3.86
CA ARG A 331 -18.72 22.94 -2.69
C ARG A 331 -19.81 21.92 -2.36
N LEU A 332 -21.08 22.31 -2.42
CA LEU A 332 -22.22 21.41 -2.25
C LEU A 332 -22.19 20.25 -3.26
N LEU A 333 -21.95 20.53 -4.55
CA LEU A 333 -21.90 19.51 -5.60
C LEU A 333 -20.66 18.61 -5.47
N LEU A 334 -19.53 19.11 -4.97
CA LEU A 334 -18.35 18.29 -4.65
C LEU A 334 -18.60 17.31 -3.49
N LEU A 335 -19.49 17.65 -2.55
CA LEU A 335 -19.92 16.78 -1.46
C LEU A 335 -21.05 15.81 -1.85
N SER A 336 -21.68 16.05 -3.00
CA SER A 336 -22.81 15.25 -3.49
C SER A 336 -22.35 13.93 -4.14
N PRO A 337 -23.23 12.91 -4.25
CA PRO A 337 -22.92 11.66 -4.92
C PRO A 337 -22.36 11.88 -6.33
N TYR A 338 -21.31 11.13 -6.68
CA TYR A 338 -20.68 11.18 -8.00
C TYR A 338 -21.52 10.44 -9.04
N ARG A 339 -22.58 11.10 -9.51
CA ARG A 339 -23.61 10.53 -10.41
C ARG A 339 -24.03 11.55 -11.46
N LEU A 340 -24.61 11.06 -12.55
CA LEU A 340 -25.11 11.88 -13.67
C LEU A 340 -26.02 13.02 -13.21
N THR A 341 -26.95 12.74 -12.30
CA THR A 341 -27.86 13.76 -11.74
C THR A 341 -27.13 14.92 -11.07
N THR A 342 -26.00 14.68 -10.42
CA THR A 342 -25.14 15.74 -9.87
C THR A 342 -24.42 16.49 -10.99
N TRP A 343 -23.93 15.80 -12.02
CA TRP A 343 -23.21 16.41 -13.13
C TRP A 343 -24.11 17.33 -13.97
N GLU A 344 -25.39 17.01 -14.11
CA GLU A 344 -26.40 17.87 -14.74
C GLU A 344 -26.60 19.18 -13.98
N LEU A 345 -26.52 19.16 -12.64
CA LEU A 345 -26.53 20.38 -11.82
C LEU A 345 -25.22 21.16 -11.97
N VAL A 346 -24.07 20.47 -12.07
CA VAL A 346 -22.77 21.10 -12.36
C VAL A 346 -22.79 21.81 -13.72
N ASP A 347 -23.51 21.28 -14.71
CA ASP A 347 -23.64 21.88 -16.04
C ASP A 347 -24.45 23.19 -16.03
N GLN A 348 -25.19 23.47 -14.96
CA GLN A 348 -25.90 24.74 -14.75
C GLN A 348 -25.02 25.83 -14.12
N LEU A 349 -23.85 25.47 -13.58
CA LEU A 349 -22.89 26.43 -13.07
C LEU A 349 -22.14 27.16 -14.19
N SER A 350 -21.53 28.28 -13.81
CA SER A 350 -20.58 29.02 -14.65
C SER A 350 -19.45 28.13 -15.18
N ALA A 351 -18.87 28.51 -16.31
CA ALA A 351 -17.78 27.74 -16.94
C ALA A 351 -16.57 27.56 -16.01
N GLU A 352 -16.26 28.57 -15.19
CA GLU A 352 -15.17 28.52 -14.21
C GLU A 352 -15.44 27.53 -13.08
N ALA A 353 -16.65 27.56 -12.51
CA ALA A 353 -17.03 26.64 -11.44
C ALA A 353 -17.13 25.19 -11.96
N ARG A 354 -17.62 24.98 -13.18
CA ARG A 354 -17.63 23.67 -13.84
C ARG A 354 -16.22 23.12 -14.06
N ALA A 355 -15.31 23.94 -14.57
CA ALA A 355 -13.91 23.54 -14.73
C ALA A 355 -13.28 23.19 -13.38
N THR A 356 -13.60 23.96 -12.33
CA THR A 356 -13.14 23.70 -10.96
C THR A 356 -13.70 22.39 -10.40
N TYR A 357 -14.98 22.10 -10.60
CA TYR A 357 -15.59 20.83 -10.22
C TYR A 357 -14.81 19.65 -10.81
N TRP A 358 -14.64 19.63 -12.14
CA TRP A 358 -13.95 18.53 -12.80
C TRP A 358 -12.46 18.46 -12.48
N ARG A 359 -11.84 19.57 -12.07
CA ARG A 359 -10.46 19.59 -11.55
C ARG A 359 -10.35 18.90 -10.19
N ASP A 360 -11.31 19.15 -9.29
CA ASP A 360 -11.18 18.80 -7.87
C ASP A 360 -12.01 17.58 -7.43
N VAL A 361 -12.98 17.13 -8.23
CA VAL A 361 -13.83 15.96 -7.91
C VAL A 361 -13.00 14.68 -7.78
N VAL A 362 -13.33 13.85 -6.79
CA VAL A 362 -12.77 12.50 -6.63
C VAL A 362 -13.71 11.53 -7.36
N PRO A 363 -13.29 10.96 -8.51
CA PRO A 363 -14.16 10.08 -9.28
C PRO A 363 -14.36 8.75 -8.55
N GLN A 364 -15.54 8.17 -8.72
CA GLN A 364 -15.95 6.88 -8.13
C GLN A 364 -16.60 6.01 -9.18
N TYR A 365 -16.48 4.68 -9.03
CA TYR A 365 -17.15 3.71 -9.89
C TYR A 365 -18.62 3.56 -9.49
N ALA A 366 -19.54 3.68 -10.45
CA ALA A 366 -20.95 3.36 -10.26
C ALA A 366 -21.24 1.91 -10.68
N PHE A 367 -21.46 1.01 -9.73
CA PHE A 367 -21.73 -0.41 -9.99
C PHE A 367 -23.11 -0.67 -10.60
N ASP A 368 -24.08 0.19 -10.32
CA ASP A 368 -25.47 0.10 -10.74
C ASP A 368 -25.77 0.90 -12.03
N ALA A 369 -24.79 1.63 -12.58
CA ALA A 369 -24.97 2.45 -13.78
C ALA A 369 -23.71 2.51 -14.68
N PRO A 370 -23.40 1.44 -15.45
CA PRO A 370 -22.21 1.37 -16.31
C PRO A 370 -22.10 2.48 -17.36
N ASP A 371 -23.22 2.97 -17.87
CA ASP A 371 -23.25 4.07 -18.84
C ASP A 371 -22.74 5.39 -18.24
N GLU A 372 -23.02 5.62 -16.94
CA GLU A 372 -22.50 6.79 -16.22
C GLU A 372 -20.97 6.73 -16.12
N ASN A 373 -20.37 5.54 -15.99
CA ASN A 373 -18.91 5.39 -15.95
C ASN A 373 -18.26 5.81 -17.28
N ASN A 374 -18.87 5.44 -18.41
CA ASN A 374 -18.40 5.87 -19.73
C ASN A 374 -18.51 7.39 -19.91
N GLU A 375 -19.56 8.02 -19.39
CA GLU A 375 -19.74 9.47 -19.43
C GLU A 375 -18.76 10.22 -18.50
N SER A 376 -18.57 9.71 -17.28
CA SER A 376 -17.56 10.17 -16.33
C SER A 376 -16.18 10.25 -16.98
N VAL A 377 -15.75 9.18 -17.67
CA VAL A 377 -14.46 9.14 -18.37
C VAL A 377 -14.38 10.24 -19.44
N ARG A 378 -15.42 10.42 -20.26
CA ARG A 378 -15.42 11.49 -21.28
C ARG A 378 -15.21 12.87 -20.63
N ARG A 379 -15.93 13.16 -19.55
CA ARG A 379 -15.86 14.46 -18.86
C ARG A 379 -14.49 14.68 -18.18
N LEU A 380 -13.92 13.65 -17.56
CA LEU A 380 -12.58 13.70 -16.97
C LEU A 380 -11.49 13.89 -18.04
N LEU A 381 -11.60 13.23 -19.19
CA LEU A 381 -10.68 13.42 -20.31
C LEU A 381 -10.74 14.85 -20.86
N GLN A 382 -11.93 15.44 -20.97
CA GLN A 382 -12.10 16.86 -21.34
C GLN A 382 -11.44 17.80 -20.33
N ALA A 383 -11.50 17.45 -19.03
CA ALA A 383 -10.80 18.17 -17.97
C ALA A 383 -9.28 17.85 -17.89
N LYS A 384 -8.75 17.05 -18.82
CA LYS A 384 -7.37 16.57 -18.87
C LYS A 384 -6.95 15.80 -17.62
N ARG A 385 -7.84 14.97 -17.06
CA ARG A 385 -7.60 14.12 -15.87
C ARG A 385 -7.60 12.61 -16.19
N PRO A 386 -6.71 12.14 -17.07
CA PRO A 386 -6.73 10.76 -17.54
C PRO A 386 -6.32 9.75 -16.44
N ARG A 387 -5.49 10.14 -15.45
CA ARG A 387 -5.10 9.23 -14.35
C ARG A 387 -6.25 9.03 -13.38
N ALA A 388 -6.97 10.09 -13.04
CA ALA A 388 -8.15 9.99 -12.19
C ALA A 388 -9.25 9.14 -12.85
N ALA A 389 -9.48 9.33 -14.16
CA ALA A 389 -10.42 8.52 -14.92
C ALA A 389 -10.05 7.03 -14.88
N PHE A 390 -8.78 6.71 -15.16
CA PHE A 390 -8.31 5.33 -15.18
C PHE A 390 -8.39 4.67 -13.79
N ALA A 391 -7.96 5.36 -12.74
CA ALA A 391 -7.98 4.84 -11.37
C ALA A 391 -9.40 4.58 -10.83
N ALA A 392 -10.39 5.38 -11.25
CA ALA A 392 -11.79 5.16 -10.86
C ALA A 392 -12.36 3.83 -11.40
N LEU A 393 -11.72 3.23 -12.40
CA LEU A 393 -12.23 2.07 -13.13
C LEU A 393 -11.57 0.74 -12.73
N HIS A 394 -10.68 0.75 -11.73
CA HIS A 394 -9.90 -0.41 -11.28
C HIS A 394 -10.74 -1.70 -11.13
N PHE A 395 -11.99 -1.58 -10.67
CA PHE A 395 -12.88 -2.73 -10.45
C PHE A 395 -13.39 -3.41 -11.74
N LYS A 396 -13.59 -2.66 -12.84
CA LYS A 396 -14.34 -3.07 -14.03
C LYS A 396 -13.90 -2.32 -15.31
N LEU A 397 -12.63 -2.45 -15.66
CA LEU A 397 -12.06 -1.87 -16.89
C LEU A 397 -12.71 -2.38 -18.18
N ASP A 398 -13.28 -3.59 -18.18
CA ASP A 398 -13.89 -4.26 -19.32
C ASP A 398 -15.26 -3.69 -19.74
N GLU A 399 -15.91 -2.90 -18.88
CA GLU A 399 -17.18 -2.21 -19.19
C GLU A 399 -16.97 -0.87 -19.93
N ILE A 400 -15.72 -0.46 -20.13
CA ILE A 400 -15.37 0.82 -20.75
C ILE A 400 -15.13 0.65 -22.24
N ARG A 401 -15.71 1.56 -23.03
CA ARG A 401 -15.57 1.50 -24.48
C ARG A 401 -14.09 1.63 -24.89
N PRO A 402 -13.59 0.73 -25.76
CA PRO A 402 -12.18 0.68 -26.15
C PRO A 402 -11.57 2.03 -26.61
N PRO A 403 -12.27 2.88 -27.39
CA PRO A 403 -11.73 4.19 -27.77
C PRO A 403 -11.46 5.11 -26.57
N LEU A 404 -12.25 5.02 -25.49
CA LEU A 404 -11.98 5.78 -24.26
C LEU A 404 -10.77 5.23 -23.51
N LEU A 405 -10.55 3.91 -23.54
CA LEU A 405 -9.37 3.29 -22.96
C LEU A 405 -8.09 3.77 -23.66
N VAL A 406 -8.11 3.83 -25.00
CA VAL A 406 -7.03 4.42 -25.81
C VAL A 406 -6.78 5.88 -25.42
N GLN A 407 -7.84 6.69 -25.31
CA GLN A 407 -7.72 8.11 -24.93
C GLN A 407 -7.17 8.29 -23.51
N MET A 408 -7.57 7.45 -22.55
CA MET A 408 -7.04 7.48 -21.19
C MET A 408 -5.53 7.16 -21.17
N LEU A 409 -5.12 6.04 -21.79
CA LEU A 409 -3.70 5.68 -21.83
C LEU A 409 -2.87 6.72 -22.59
N SER A 410 -3.39 7.23 -23.71
CA SER A 410 -2.72 8.30 -24.48
C SER A 410 -2.56 9.57 -23.64
N GLY A 411 -3.63 10.01 -22.97
CA GLY A 411 -3.60 11.20 -22.13
C GLY A 411 -2.67 11.04 -20.93
N MET A 412 -2.63 9.85 -20.32
CA MET A 412 -1.69 9.56 -19.24
C MET A 412 -0.23 9.60 -19.72
N ALA A 413 0.06 9.07 -20.91
CA ALA A 413 1.41 9.10 -21.50
C ALA A 413 1.88 10.52 -21.89
N GLN A 414 0.95 11.41 -22.27
CA GLN A 414 1.24 12.79 -22.66
C GLN A 414 1.37 13.75 -21.47
N GLY A 415 0.96 13.32 -20.28
CA GLY A 415 0.86 14.18 -19.10
C GLY A 415 -0.51 14.88 -19.03
N GLY A 416 -1.19 14.71 -17.89
CA GLY A 416 -2.47 15.35 -17.59
C GLY A 416 -2.36 16.44 -16.53
N ASN A 417 -3.50 17.04 -16.20
CA ASN A 417 -3.68 18.02 -15.13
C ASN A 417 -3.96 17.37 -13.76
N ASP A 418 -3.88 16.05 -13.65
CA ASP A 418 -4.01 15.34 -12.37
C ASP A 418 -2.90 15.77 -11.40
N LYS A 419 -3.25 15.97 -10.12
CA LYS A 419 -2.30 16.43 -9.09
C LYS A 419 -1.15 15.42 -8.90
N PRO A 420 0.10 15.89 -8.70
CA PRO A 420 1.23 14.99 -8.44
C PRO A 420 0.98 14.11 -7.20
N GLY A 421 1.34 12.83 -7.28
CA GLY A 421 1.19 11.87 -6.17
C GLY A 421 -0.21 11.27 -6.00
N GLU A 422 -1.26 11.86 -6.58
CA GLU A 422 -2.60 11.27 -6.61
C GLU A 422 -2.73 10.20 -7.71
N TYR A 423 -3.65 9.24 -7.52
CA TYR A 423 -3.98 8.18 -8.48
C TYR A 423 -2.74 7.41 -8.97
N GLN A 424 -2.01 6.81 -8.02
CA GLN A 424 -0.89 5.94 -8.36
C GLN A 424 -1.41 4.76 -9.18
N LEU A 425 -0.80 4.56 -10.34
CA LEU A 425 -1.18 3.50 -11.26
C LEU A 425 -0.61 2.16 -10.77
N HIS A 426 -1.44 1.13 -10.76
CA HIS A 426 -1.00 -0.24 -10.47
C HIS A 426 -0.63 -0.95 -11.79
N ASP A 427 0.53 -1.61 -11.80
CA ASP A 427 1.02 -2.34 -12.97
C ASP A 427 -0.01 -3.37 -13.49
N TYR A 428 -0.75 -4.01 -12.58
CA TYR A 428 -1.83 -4.95 -12.91
C TYR A 428 -2.93 -4.33 -13.78
N ASP A 429 -3.36 -3.10 -13.47
CA ASP A 429 -4.44 -2.43 -14.20
C ASP A 429 -4.01 -2.03 -15.60
N ILE A 430 -2.77 -1.56 -15.71
CA ILE A 430 -2.16 -1.22 -16.99
C ILE A 430 -2.10 -2.48 -17.86
N GLN A 431 -1.55 -3.59 -17.32
CA GLN A 431 -1.50 -4.86 -18.05
C GLN A 431 -2.90 -5.34 -18.46
N ARG A 432 -3.89 -5.21 -17.56
CA ARG A 432 -5.28 -5.56 -17.87
C ARG A 432 -5.87 -4.71 -18.99
N ALA A 433 -5.58 -3.41 -19.01
CA ALA A 433 -5.99 -2.52 -20.09
C ALA A 433 -5.41 -2.96 -21.44
N PHE A 434 -4.11 -3.28 -21.50
CA PHE A 434 -3.48 -3.76 -22.74
C PHE A 434 -4.05 -5.10 -23.22
N GLN A 435 -4.39 -6.03 -22.32
CA GLN A 435 -5.09 -7.27 -22.69
C GLN A 435 -6.46 -7.02 -23.34
N LEU A 436 -7.18 -5.98 -22.90
CA LEU A 436 -8.48 -5.60 -23.48
C LEU A 436 -8.30 -4.95 -24.86
N LEU A 437 -7.28 -4.10 -25.01
CA LEU A 437 -6.95 -3.46 -26.29
C LEU A 437 -6.51 -4.47 -27.33
N ASP A 438 -5.67 -5.44 -26.96
CA ASP A 438 -5.16 -6.47 -27.86
C ASP A 438 -6.31 -7.24 -28.53
N ARG A 439 -7.31 -7.65 -27.75
CA ARG A 439 -8.50 -8.39 -28.21
C ARG A 439 -9.47 -7.56 -29.05
N ASN A 440 -9.29 -6.24 -29.14
CA ASN A 440 -10.23 -5.38 -29.83
C ASN A 440 -9.88 -5.21 -31.33
N PRO A 441 -10.76 -5.60 -32.27
CA PRO A 441 -10.47 -5.49 -33.70
C PRO A 441 -10.66 -4.06 -34.25
N ASP A 442 -11.34 -3.18 -33.53
CA ASP A 442 -11.69 -1.82 -33.99
C ASP A 442 -10.54 -0.82 -33.80
N ILE A 443 -9.47 -1.23 -33.10
CA ILE A 443 -8.28 -0.40 -32.86
C ILE A 443 -7.16 -0.89 -33.78
N SER A 444 -6.51 0.04 -34.49
CA SER A 444 -5.46 -0.29 -35.44
C SER A 444 -4.21 -0.87 -34.75
N LEU A 445 -3.42 -1.64 -35.51
CA LEU A 445 -2.12 -2.16 -35.04
C LEU A 445 -1.19 -1.02 -34.60
N GLU A 446 -1.16 0.07 -35.36
CA GLU A 446 -0.32 1.25 -35.10
C GLU A 446 -0.69 1.93 -33.77
N GLU A 447 -1.99 2.13 -33.49
CA GLU A 447 -2.43 2.71 -32.21
C GLU A 447 -2.06 1.81 -31.02
N LYS A 448 -2.26 0.49 -31.14
CA LYS A 448 -1.89 -0.47 -30.09
C LYS A 448 -0.38 -0.46 -29.85
N ALA A 449 0.42 -0.56 -30.92
CA ALA A 449 1.87 -0.56 -30.85
C ALA A 449 2.42 0.75 -30.27
N GLY A 450 1.86 1.90 -30.67
CA GLY A 450 2.24 3.20 -30.13
C GLY A 450 1.98 3.31 -28.62
N LEU A 451 0.85 2.79 -28.14
CA LEU A 451 0.56 2.71 -26.71
C LEU A 451 1.48 1.73 -25.99
N GLU A 452 1.72 0.53 -26.52
CA GLU A 452 2.62 -0.45 -25.93
C GLU A 452 4.04 0.13 -25.79
N PHE A 453 4.52 0.87 -26.79
CA PHE A 453 5.80 1.57 -26.73
C PHE A 453 5.81 2.67 -25.67
N ALA A 454 4.73 3.45 -25.54
CA ALA A 454 4.63 4.48 -24.51
C ALA A 454 4.66 3.89 -23.08
N TYR A 455 4.14 2.68 -22.91
CA TYR A 455 4.07 1.95 -21.63
C TYR A 455 5.10 0.84 -21.48
N ILE A 456 6.11 0.80 -22.35
CA ILE A 456 7.11 -0.26 -22.37
C ILE A 456 7.85 -0.40 -21.04
N ASP A 457 7.94 0.69 -20.30
CA ASP A 457 8.55 0.70 -18.98
C ASP A 457 7.85 -0.21 -17.98
N VAL A 458 6.53 -0.37 -18.10
CA VAL A 458 5.69 -1.23 -17.27
C VAL A 458 5.55 -2.61 -17.93
N LEU A 459 5.36 -2.63 -19.25
CA LEU A 459 5.14 -3.86 -20.02
C LEU A 459 6.43 -4.68 -20.24
N ALA A 460 7.63 -4.13 -20.08
CA ALA A 460 8.88 -4.87 -20.24
C ALA A 460 9.50 -5.32 -18.90
N ARG A 461 8.90 -4.98 -17.76
CA ARG A 461 9.48 -5.20 -16.42
C ARG A 461 9.44 -6.64 -15.94
N THR A 462 8.65 -7.50 -16.57
CA THR A 462 8.51 -8.88 -16.14
C THR A 462 9.68 -9.68 -16.70
N PHE A 463 10.41 -10.38 -15.82
CA PHE A 463 11.52 -11.27 -16.20
C PHE A 463 11.11 -12.17 -17.37
N ARG A 464 12.02 -12.37 -18.34
CA ARG A 464 11.86 -13.36 -19.43
C ARG A 464 11.34 -14.67 -18.83
N GLY A 465 10.16 -15.13 -19.26
CA GLY A 465 9.50 -16.33 -18.75
C GLY A 465 8.30 -16.14 -17.81
N GLY A 466 7.79 -14.91 -17.62
CA GLY A 466 6.46 -14.68 -17.04
C GLY A 466 5.33 -14.99 -18.02
N ASP A 467 4.14 -15.30 -17.51
CA ASP A 467 2.97 -15.69 -18.30
C ASP A 467 2.41 -14.51 -19.16
N GLY A 468 3.00 -14.27 -20.34
CA GLY A 468 2.42 -13.43 -21.39
C GLY A 468 3.44 -12.65 -22.23
N HIS A 469 3.26 -12.63 -23.55
CA HIS A 469 3.91 -11.64 -24.42
C HIS A 469 3.30 -10.27 -24.07
N GLN A 470 4.09 -9.36 -23.50
CA GLN A 470 3.57 -8.12 -22.90
C GLN A 470 3.45 -6.96 -23.90
N ILE A 471 3.98 -7.14 -25.11
CA ILE A 471 3.98 -6.14 -26.20
C ILE A 471 3.69 -6.75 -27.59
N PRO A 472 2.64 -7.59 -27.74
CA PRO A 472 2.42 -8.39 -28.96
C PRO A 472 2.12 -7.55 -30.20
N ASN A 473 1.50 -6.38 -30.04
CA ASN A 473 1.18 -5.49 -31.16
C ASN A 473 2.43 -4.73 -31.62
N LEU A 474 3.27 -4.31 -30.69
CA LEU A 474 4.54 -3.65 -30.96
C LEU A 474 5.54 -4.61 -31.61
N GLU A 475 5.60 -5.86 -31.19
CA GLU A 475 6.42 -6.88 -31.86
C GLU A 475 6.01 -7.09 -33.32
N ARG A 476 4.70 -7.21 -33.57
CA ARG A 476 4.16 -7.29 -34.93
C ARG A 476 4.46 -6.04 -35.75
N TYR A 477 4.31 -4.87 -35.14
CA TYR A 477 4.64 -3.60 -35.79
C TYR A 477 6.13 -3.55 -36.16
N VAL A 478 7.04 -3.97 -35.29
CA VAL A 478 8.49 -4.01 -35.59
C VAL A 478 8.85 -5.05 -36.66
N GLU A 479 8.13 -6.18 -36.72
CA GLU A 479 8.27 -7.18 -37.79
C GLU A 479 7.89 -6.61 -39.17
N ASP A 480 6.83 -5.79 -39.23
CA ASP A 480 6.36 -5.13 -40.45
C ASP A 480 7.17 -3.87 -40.80
N HIS A 481 7.71 -3.18 -39.78
CA HIS A 481 8.43 -1.90 -39.86
C HIS A 481 9.85 -2.00 -39.25
N PRO A 482 10.85 -2.55 -39.97
CA PRO A 482 12.23 -2.65 -39.50
C PRO A 482 12.86 -1.31 -39.12
N ASP A 483 12.36 -0.20 -39.67
CA ASP A 483 12.78 1.17 -39.33
C ASP A 483 12.57 1.49 -37.84
N MET A 484 11.54 0.93 -37.20
CA MET A 484 11.33 1.11 -35.76
C MET A 484 12.45 0.49 -34.93
N PHE A 485 13.00 -0.66 -35.35
CA PHE A 485 14.16 -1.26 -34.70
C PHE A 485 15.40 -0.39 -34.87
N VAL A 486 15.65 0.11 -36.09
CA VAL A 486 16.75 1.04 -36.40
C VAL A 486 16.64 2.31 -35.55
N GLN A 487 15.43 2.87 -35.45
CA GLN A 487 15.14 4.05 -34.66
C GLN A 487 15.40 3.81 -33.17
N ALA A 488 15.04 2.64 -32.64
CA ALA A 488 15.32 2.26 -31.25
C ALA A 488 16.83 2.14 -30.98
N VAL A 489 17.60 1.58 -31.92
CA VAL A 489 19.07 1.54 -31.84
C VAL A 489 19.65 2.95 -31.86
N ALA A 490 19.13 3.83 -32.72
CA ALA A 490 19.56 5.23 -32.81
C ALA A 490 19.28 6.00 -31.50
N TRP A 491 18.13 5.76 -30.86
CA TRP A 491 17.78 6.37 -29.56
C TRP A 491 18.65 5.84 -28.41
N ALA A 492 18.88 4.53 -28.35
CA ALA A 492 19.55 3.89 -27.22
C ALA A 492 21.08 4.05 -27.24
N TYR A 493 21.68 4.13 -28.43
CA TYR A 493 23.13 4.08 -28.60
C TYR A 493 23.67 5.26 -29.38
N LYS A 494 24.87 5.71 -29.03
CA LYS A 494 25.59 6.79 -29.71
C LYS A 494 26.28 6.27 -30.97
N ARG A 495 26.42 7.13 -31.98
CA ARG A 495 27.23 6.84 -33.17
C ARG A 495 28.68 6.50 -32.80
N LYS A 496 29.31 5.61 -33.57
CA LYS A 496 30.71 5.22 -33.40
C LYS A 496 31.68 6.37 -33.70
N ASP A 497 31.39 7.16 -34.74
CA ASP A 497 32.17 8.32 -35.19
C ASP A 497 32.00 9.56 -34.30
N ARG A 498 31.04 9.53 -33.36
CA ARG A 498 30.61 10.67 -32.52
C ARG A 498 30.14 11.89 -33.31
N GLY A 499 29.68 11.68 -34.55
CA GLY A 499 29.08 12.72 -35.38
C GLY A 499 27.67 13.12 -34.92
N GLU A 500 27.01 13.95 -35.71
CA GLU A 500 25.59 14.25 -35.54
C GLU A 500 24.72 13.32 -36.38
N ASP A 501 23.59 12.89 -35.83
CA ASP A 501 22.61 12.11 -36.59
C ASP A 501 21.92 12.96 -37.67
N PRO A 502 21.42 12.33 -38.76
CA PRO A 502 20.57 13.02 -39.73
C PRO A 502 19.34 13.64 -39.06
N PRO A 503 18.75 14.72 -39.61
CA PRO A 503 17.61 15.42 -38.99
C PRO A 503 16.44 14.51 -38.59
N GLU A 504 16.18 13.46 -39.36
CA GLU A 504 15.12 12.49 -39.15
C GLU A 504 15.31 11.65 -37.86
N TYR A 505 16.56 11.41 -37.45
CA TYR A 505 16.91 10.60 -36.28
C TYR A 505 17.29 11.44 -35.05
N ARG A 506 17.34 12.78 -35.18
CA ARG A 506 17.66 13.68 -34.07
C ARG A 506 16.52 13.71 -33.05
N VAL A 507 16.87 13.50 -31.78
CA VAL A 507 15.95 13.65 -30.66
C VAL A 507 15.91 15.12 -30.25
N GLY A 508 14.73 15.75 -30.30
CA GLY A 508 14.54 17.12 -29.82
C GLY A 508 14.69 17.26 -28.31
N GLU A 509 14.89 18.48 -27.82
CA GLU A 509 14.98 18.78 -26.38
C GLU A 509 13.74 18.28 -25.61
N GLY A 510 13.93 17.71 -24.42
CA GLY A 510 12.83 17.19 -23.57
C GLY A 510 12.35 15.77 -23.91
N ARG A 511 13.04 15.06 -24.81
CA ARG A 511 12.74 13.68 -25.21
C ARG A 511 13.78 12.66 -24.74
N GLU A 512 14.51 12.95 -23.66
CA GLU A 512 15.57 12.09 -23.12
C GLU A 512 15.04 10.69 -22.73
N HIS A 513 13.77 10.60 -22.34
CA HIS A 513 13.08 9.36 -22.02
C HIS A 513 13.03 8.35 -23.20
N LEU A 514 13.15 8.81 -24.45
CA LEU A 514 13.17 7.94 -25.63
C LEU A 514 14.41 7.03 -25.65
N ALA A 515 15.54 7.46 -25.10
CA ALA A 515 16.73 6.61 -25.01
C ALA A 515 16.46 5.39 -24.12
N THR A 516 15.82 5.61 -22.96
CA THR A 516 15.42 4.53 -22.05
C THR A 516 14.37 3.62 -22.68
N ARG A 517 13.35 4.18 -23.32
CA ARG A 517 12.30 3.39 -23.99
C ARG A 517 12.83 2.59 -25.18
N GLY A 518 13.71 3.19 -25.99
CA GLY A 518 14.37 2.51 -27.11
C GLY A 518 15.23 1.34 -26.62
N TYR A 519 16.00 1.54 -25.55
CA TYR A 519 16.76 0.43 -24.94
C TYR A 519 15.83 -0.68 -24.42
N ARG A 520 14.76 -0.33 -23.71
CA ARG A 520 13.79 -1.33 -23.21
C ARG A 520 13.07 -2.06 -24.33
N LEU A 521 12.78 -1.40 -25.45
CA LEU A 521 12.24 -2.06 -26.63
C LEU A 521 13.18 -3.14 -27.13
N LEU A 522 14.45 -2.80 -27.34
CA LEU A 522 15.44 -3.76 -27.84
C LEU A 522 15.64 -4.96 -26.91
N GLU A 523 15.52 -4.77 -25.58
CA GLU A 523 15.63 -5.86 -24.60
C GLU A 523 14.36 -6.74 -24.51
N ALA A 524 13.19 -6.16 -24.80
CA ALA A 524 11.88 -6.78 -24.63
C ALA A 524 11.37 -7.53 -25.87
N LEU A 525 11.96 -7.31 -27.06
CA LEU A 525 11.60 -8.05 -28.27
C LEU A 525 12.00 -9.53 -28.13
N GLU A 526 11.04 -10.42 -28.33
CA GLU A 526 11.24 -11.88 -28.32
C GLU A 526 10.84 -12.52 -29.66
N ARG A 527 9.86 -11.93 -30.35
CA ARG A 527 9.37 -12.40 -31.65
C ARG A 527 10.42 -12.27 -32.75
N ILE A 528 10.76 -13.40 -33.38
CA ILE A 528 11.68 -13.42 -34.53
C ILE A 528 10.93 -13.03 -35.81
N PRO A 529 11.40 -12.02 -36.58
CA PRO A 529 10.76 -11.62 -37.83
C PRO A 529 10.63 -12.80 -38.80
N GLY A 530 9.44 -13.00 -39.37
CA GLY A 530 9.15 -14.10 -40.27
C GLY A 530 8.66 -15.38 -39.59
N GLN A 531 8.74 -15.53 -38.26
CA GLN A 531 8.30 -16.74 -37.54
C GLN A 531 6.84 -17.15 -37.80
N GLY A 532 5.98 -16.19 -38.17
CA GLY A 532 4.58 -16.45 -38.51
C GLY A 532 4.31 -16.92 -39.95
N LYS A 533 5.32 -17.07 -40.81
CA LYS A 533 5.15 -17.53 -42.20
C LYS A 533 4.91 -19.04 -42.27
N PRO A 534 4.14 -19.54 -43.25
CA PRO A 534 3.69 -20.93 -43.26
C PRO A 534 4.78 -21.94 -43.67
N THR A 535 5.83 -21.51 -44.37
CA THR A 535 6.93 -22.40 -44.78
C THR A 535 8.28 -21.88 -44.29
N GLU A 536 9.19 -22.79 -43.90
CA GLU A 536 10.55 -22.43 -43.44
C GLU A 536 11.31 -21.55 -44.43
N LYS A 537 11.09 -21.77 -45.73
CA LYS A 537 11.68 -20.96 -46.80
C LYS A 537 11.23 -19.50 -46.70
N GLU A 538 9.92 -19.26 -46.58
CA GLU A 538 9.39 -17.90 -46.43
C GLU A 538 9.81 -17.25 -45.11
N GLN A 539 9.91 -18.05 -44.03
CA GLN A 539 10.44 -17.59 -42.75
C GLN A 539 11.89 -17.10 -42.91
N ARG A 540 12.76 -17.90 -43.54
CA ARG A 540 14.16 -17.55 -43.81
C ARG A 540 14.30 -16.35 -44.73
N GLU A 541 13.53 -16.29 -45.82
CA GLU A 541 13.55 -15.16 -46.76
C GLU A 541 13.16 -13.86 -46.05
N LYS A 542 12.06 -13.86 -45.28
CA LYS A 542 11.60 -12.68 -44.53
C LYS A 542 12.61 -12.26 -43.45
N LEU A 543 13.18 -13.20 -42.69
CA LEU A 543 14.19 -12.89 -41.67
C LEU A 543 15.45 -12.29 -42.32
N SER A 544 15.94 -12.89 -43.40
CA SER A 544 17.15 -12.44 -44.11
C SER A 544 16.97 -11.03 -44.69
N GLU A 545 15.83 -10.75 -45.32
CA GLU A 545 15.49 -9.43 -45.85
C GLU A 545 15.38 -8.38 -44.73
N TRP A 546 14.68 -8.72 -43.65
CA TRP A 546 14.49 -7.82 -42.50
C TRP A 546 15.84 -7.47 -41.85
N VAL A 547 16.69 -8.47 -41.60
CA VAL A 547 18.03 -8.27 -41.04
C VAL A 547 18.92 -7.46 -41.98
N SER A 548 18.90 -7.75 -43.28
CA SER A 548 19.66 -6.98 -44.27
C SER A 548 19.27 -5.50 -44.26
N THR A 549 17.97 -5.22 -44.18
CA THR A 549 17.42 -3.85 -44.11
C THR A 549 17.90 -3.12 -42.86
N VAL A 550 17.77 -3.74 -41.68
CA VAL A 550 18.23 -3.17 -40.41
C VAL A 550 19.73 -2.91 -40.41
N ARG A 551 20.53 -3.89 -40.86
CA ARG A 551 22.00 -3.76 -40.88
C ARG A 551 22.45 -2.64 -41.82
N LYS A 552 21.84 -2.54 -43.01
CA LYS A 552 22.14 -1.49 -43.97
C LYS A 552 21.85 -0.10 -43.38
N ALA A 553 20.64 0.11 -42.85
CA ALA A 553 20.23 1.39 -42.28
C ALA A 553 21.09 1.77 -41.05
N CYS A 554 21.37 0.82 -40.15
CA CYS A 554 22.24 1.07 -39.00
C CYS A 554 23.70 1.35 -39.39
N ALA A 555 24.20 0.76 -40.47
CA ALA A 555 25.54 1.05 -40.99
C ALA A 555 25.62 2.50 -41.52
N GLU A 556 24.59 2.97 -42.24
CA GLU A 556 24.48 4.37 -42.69
C GLU A 556 24.44 5.37 -41.51
N LEU A 557 24.00 4.92 -40.33
CA LEU A 557 23.96 5.68 -39.08
C LEU A 557 25.17 5.48 -38.15
N ASP A 558 26.28 4.89 -38.63
CA ASP A 558 27.49 4.57 -37.86
C ASP A 558 27.22 3.73 -36.60
N ARG A 559 26.26 2.79 -36.71
CA ARG A 559 25.80 1.88 -35.64
C ARG A 559 25.77 0.41 -36.07
N GLY A 560 26.55 0.02 -37.07
CA GLY A 560 26.61 -1.37 -37.57
C GLY A 560 26.93 -2.41 -36.48
N ASP A 561 28.06 -2.24 -35.77
CA ASP A 561 28.51 -3.19 -34.74
C ASP A 561 27.48 -3.36 -33.61
N ILE A 562 26.88 -2.25 -33.15
CA ILE A 562 25.89 -2.28 -32.07
C ILE A 562 24.55 -2.82 -32.54
N ALA A 563 24.16 -2.57 -33.79
CA ALA A 563 22.98 -3.17 -34.38
C ALA A 563 23.11 -4.70 -34.46
N ASP A 564 24.27 -5.20 -34.90
CA ASP A 564 24.56 -6.64 -34.90
C ASP A 564 24.48 -7.22 -33.48
N LEU A 565 24.99 -6.51 -32.46
CA LEU A 565 24.84 -6.94 -31.06
C LEU A 565 23.37 -6.98 -30.60
N CYS A 566 22.55 -5.98 -30.96
CA CYS A 566 21.12 -5.98 -30.65
C CYS A 566 20.36 -7.09 -31.40
N LEU A 567 20.68 -7.33 -32.68
CA LEU A 567 20.12 -8.43 -33.48
C LEU A 567 20.47 -9.79 -32.87
N GLY A 568 21.71 -9.96 -32.40
CA GLY A 568 22.13 -11.15 -31.69
C GLY A 568 21.29 -11.40 -30.43
N LYS A 569 21.05 -10.35 -29.62
CA LYS A 569 20.19 -10.46 -28.43
C LYS A 569 18.76 -10.87 -28.76
N LEU A 570 18.19 -10.34 -29.85
CA LEU A 570 16.88 -10.76 -30.36
C LEU A 570 16.89 -12.25 -30.74
N PHE A 571 17.93 -12.70 -31.45
CA PHE A 571 18.07 -14.11 -31.85
C PHE A 571 18.24 -15.06 -30.67
N SER A 572 18.66 -14.55 -29.49
CA SER A 572 18.71 -15.35 -28.27
C SER A 572 17.32 -15.86 -27.84
N GLY A 573 16.23 -15.23 -28.31
CA GLY A 573 14.85 -15.65 -28.08
C GLY A 573 14.34 -16.72 -29.05
N ALA A 574 15.13 -17.14 -30.03
CA ALA A 574 14.74 -18.18 -30.97
C ALA A 574 14.43 -19.50 -30.26
N PRO A 575 13.45 -20.30 -30.71
CA PRO A 575 13.22 -21.64 -30.18
C PRO A 575 14.35 -22.60 -30.60
N ALA A 576 14.38 -23.79 -29.99
CA ALA A 576 15.17 -24.90 -30.53
C ALA A 576 14.56 -25.38 -31.86
N GLY A 577 15.40 -25.90 -32.76
CA GLY A 577 14.98 -26.50 -34.01
C GLY A 577 14.24 -27.82 -33.84
N GLU A 578 13.75 -28.37 -34.95
CA GLU A 578 13.14 -29.71 -34.95
C GLU A 578 14.15 -30.80 -34.55
N ASP A 579 15.43 -30.53 -34.74
CA ASP A 579 16.56 -31.38 -34.33
C ASP A 579 16.93 -31.27 -32.84
N GLU A 580 16.14 -30.57 -32.03
CA GLU A 580 16.40 -30.26 -30.62
C GLU A 580 17.69 -29.43 -30.37
N VAL A 581 18.26 -28.85 -31.43
CA VAL A 581 19.45 -27.99 -31.38
C VAL A 581 19.04 -26.52 -31.42
N TRP A 582 19.64 -25.71 -30.55
CA TRP A 582 19.44 -24.27 -30.54
C TRP A 582 20.67 -23.54 -31.13
N PRO A 583 20.47 -22.44 -31.89
CA PRO A 583 19.19 -21.91 -32.35
C PRO A 583 18.58 -22.75 -33.49
N ASN A 584 17.28 -22.58 -33.76
CA ASN A 584 16.62 -23.27 -34.87
C ASN A 584 17.30 -23.02 -36.22
N GLU A 585 16.97 -23.87 -37.19
CA GLU A 585 17.52 -23.96 -38.54
C GLU A 585 17.58 -22.59 -39.22
N ILE A 586 16.48 -21.84 -39.17
CA ILE A 586 16.34 -20.55 -39.84
C ILE A 586 17.27 -19.50 -39.24
N VAL A 587 17.35 -19.42 -37.91
CA VAL A 587 18.20 -18.43 -37.24
C VAL A 587 19.67 -18.80 -37.38
N ARG A 588 20.03 -20.08 -37.22
CA ARG A 588 21.43 -20.50 -37.40
C ARG A 588 21.92 -20.36 -38.83
N ASP A 589 21.07 -20.60 -39.83
CA ASP A 589 21.38 -20.34 -41.25
C ASP A 589 21.76 -18.87 -41.46
N VAL A 590 20.92 -17.94 -40.97
CA VAL A 590 21.18 -16.50 -41.09
C VAL A 590 22.45 -16.10 -40.35
N MET A 591 22.69 -16.63 -39.14
CA MET A 591 23.93 -16.36 -38.41
C MET A 591 25.18 -16.86 -39.14
N GLU A 592 25.09 -18.05 -39.74
CA GLU A 592 26.18 -18.67 -40.50
C GLU A 592 26.45 -17.95 -41.83
N ASP A 593 25.41 -17.44 -42.50
CA ASP A 593 25.54 -16.63 -43.72
C ASP A 593 26.19 -15.27 -43.41
N LEU A 594 25.88 -14.67 -42.26
CA LEU A 594 26.37 -13.33 -41.88
C LEU A 594 27.77 -13.32 -41.26
N GLN A 595 28.15 -14.37 -40.53
CA GLN A 595 29.44 -14.53 -39.84
C GLN A 595 29.88 -13.30 -39.02
N SER A 596 28.95 -12.62 -38.35
CA SER A 596 29.24 -11.42 -37.54
C SER A 596 29.55 -11.78 -36.09
N GLU A 597 30.77 -11.49 -35.64
CA GLU A 597 31.18 -11.70 -34.24
C GLU A 597 30.34 -10.87 -33.26
N CYS A 598 29.97 -9.63 -33.64
CA CYS A 598 29.12 -8.77 -32.82
C CYS A 598 27.74 -9.40 -32.61
N LEU A 599 27.20 -10.03 -33.64
CA LEU A 599 25.93 -10.76 -33.58
C LEU A 599 26.04 -11.99 -32.67
N SER A 600 27.09 -12.80 -32.82
CA SER A 600 27.33 -13.93 -31.90
C SER A 600 27.49 -13.48 -30.45
N ASN A 601 28.19 -12.36 -30.19
CA ASN A 601 28.33 -11.79 -28.85
C ASN A 601 26.99 -11.31 -28.26
N GLY A 602 26.14 -10.72 -29.10
CA GLY A 602 24.77 -10.35 -28.72
C GLY A 602 23.94 -11.55 -28.32
N ALA A 603 23.95 -12.60 -29.13
CA ALA A 603 23.23 -13.85 -28.86
C ALA A 603 23.75 -14.56 -27.62
N HIS A 604 25.07 -14.59 -27.41
CA HIS A 604 25.70 -15.08 -26.18
C HIS A 604 25.18 -14.32 -24.96
N THR A 605 25.20 -12.99 -25.01
CA THR A 605 24.73 -12.13 -23.91
C THR A 605 23.25 -12.36 -23.59
N GLY A 606 22.40 -12.37 -24.62
CA GLY A 606 20.95 -12.58 -24.46
C GLY A 606 20.64 -13.96 -23.87
N LEU A 607 21.32 -15.00 -24.35
CA LEU A 607 21.12 -16.37 -23.87
C LEU A 607 21.63 -16.56 -22.44
N TYR A 608 22.78 -15.96 -22.10
CA TYR A 608 23.30 -15.96 -20.74
C TYR A 608 22.33 -15.28 -19.76
N ASN A 609 21.80 -14.12 -20.14
CA ASN A 609 20.85 -13.36 -19.31
C ASN A 609 19.49 -14.06 -19.16
N ALA A 610 19.08 -14.90 -20.12
CA ALA A 610 17.85 -15.68 -20.04
C ALA A 610 17.82 -16.67 -18.86
N ARG A 611 18.99 -17.02 -18.27
CA ARG A 611 19.06 -17.84 -17.04
C ARG A 611 18.35 -17.17 -15.85
N GLY A 612 18.29 -15.84 -15.81
CA GLY A 612 17.64 -15.07 -14.75
C GLY A 612 18.19 -15.32 -13.34
N VAL A 613 17.42 -14.89 -12.34
CA VAL A 613 17.73 -15.16 -10.93
C VAL A 613 17.45 -16.63 -10.64
N HIS A 614 18.45 -17.35 -10.15
CA HIS A 614 18.35 -18.78 -9.87
C HIS A 614 18.95 -19.10 -8.50
N TRP A 615 18.39 -20.11 -7.85
CA TRP A 615 18.90 -20.63 -6.59
C TRP A 615 20.08 -21.56 -6.85
N ARG A 616 21.23 -21.22 -6.27
CA ARG A 616 22.47 -21.98 -6.48
C ARG A 616 22.73 -23.00 -5.39
N GLY A 617 23.18 -24.19 -5.82
CA GLY A 617 23.76 -25.21 -4.95
C GLY A 617 25.19 -24.87 -4.53
N GLU A 618 25.82 -25.73 -3.73
CA GLU A 618 27.23 -25.58 -3.36
C GLU A 618 28.16 -26.09 -4.48
N GLY A 619 29.13 -25.28 -4.91
CA GLY A 619 30.06 -25.61 -6.00
C GLY A 619 29.50 -25.34 -7.40
N GLY A 620 30.27 -25.71 -8.43
CA GLY A 620 30.00 -25.41 -9.84
C GLY A 620 29.21 -26.47 -10.63
N GLY A 621 28.40 -27.28 -9.95
CA GLY A 621 27.67 -28.39 -10.60
C GLY A 621 26.67 -27.94 -11.66
N GLN A 622 25.85 -26.93 -11.35
CA GLN A 622 24.83 -26.41 -12.27
C GLN A 622 25.46 -25.79 -13.53
N GLU A 623 26.58 -25.09 -13.36
CA GLU A 623 27.31 -24.47 -14.47
C GLU A 623 27.88 -25.54 -15.42
N ARG A 624 28.34 -26.69 -14.91
CA ARG A 624 28.82 -27.80 -15.76
C ARG A 624 27.70 -28.45 -16.57
N GLU A 625 26.52 -28.64 -15.98
CA GLU A 625 25.35 -29.14 -16.70
C GLU A 625 24.96 -28.23 -17.87
N LEU A 626 25.02 -26.90 -17.66
CA LEU A 626 24.81 -25.92 -18.71
C LEU A 626 25.90 -25.97 -19.79
N ALA A 627 27.18 -26.05 -19.40
CA ALA A 627 28.28 -26.21 -20.35
C ALA A 627 28.11 -27.47 -21.22
N ASP A 628 27.73 -28.60 -20.62
CA ASP A 628 27.48 -29.85 -21.33
C ASP A 628 26.31 -29.75 -22.30
N LYS A 629 25.24 -29.04 -21.92
CA LYS A 629 24.10 -28.74 -22.79
C LYS A 629 24.56 -27.98 -24.05
N TYR A 630 25.29 -26.87 -23.88
CA TYR A 630 25.75 -26.07 -25.02
C TYR A 630 26.80 -26.80 -25.86
N ARG A 631 27.63 -27.66 -25.26
CA ARG A 631 28.62 -28.47 -25.98
C ARG A 631 27.96 -29.47 -26.93
N LYS A 632 26.89 -30.14 -26.49
CA LYS A 632 26.10 -31.04 -27.36
C LYS A 632 25.58 -30.32 -28.60
N TRP A 633 25.05 -29.12 -28.44
CA TRP A 633 24.60 -28.30 -29.58
C TRP A 633 25.78 -27.86 -30.46
N ALA A 634 26.90 -27.46 -29.88
CA ALA A 634 28.10 -27.07 -30.64
C ALA A 634 28.62 -28.22 -31.50
N ASP A 635 28.70 -29.43 -30.94
CA ASP A 635 29.18 -30.62 -31.63
C ASP A 635 28.24 -31.02 -32.79
N ALA A 636 26.92 -30.93 -32.58
CA ALA A 636 25.93 -31.20 -33.62
C ALA A 636 26.06 -30.25 -34.83
N LEU A 637 26.42 -28.99 -34.58
CA LEU A 637 26.56 -27.96 -35.61
C LEU A 637 27.97 -27.84 -36.20
N GLN A 638 28.97 -28.55 -35.69
CA GLN A 638 30.38 -28.35 -36.03
C GLN A 638 30.67 -28.39 -37.54
N PHE A 639 29.98 -29.26 -38.28
CA PHE A 639 30.22 -29.46 -39.72
C PHE A 639 29.22 -28.73 -40.62
N THR A 640 28.05 -28.34 -40.09
CA THR A 640 26.99 -27.69 -40.87
C THR A 640 27.01 -26.17 -40.70
N HIS A 641 27.25 -25.70 -39.47
CA HIS A 641 27.29 -24.29 -39.09
C HIS A 641 28.53 -24.00 -38.23
N PRO A 642 29.74 -24.07 -38.82
CA PRO A 642 31.00 -23.94 -38.08
C PRO A 642 31.15 -22.58 -37.39
N PHE A 643 30.63 -21.49 -37.96
CA PHE A 643 30.66 -20.18 -37.32
C PHE A 643 29.76 -20.16 -36.07
N VAL A 644 28.53 -20.64 -36.15
CA VAL A 644 27.60 -20.68 -35.00
C VAL A 644 28.13 -21.59 -33.89
N SER A 645 28.64 -22.77 -34.26
CA SER A 645 29.25 -23.71 -33.33
C SER A 645 30.42 -23.10 -32.56
N SER A 646 31.37 -22.47 -33.26
CA SER A 646 32.63 -22.00 -32.66
C SER A 646 32.52 -20.64 -31.95
N SER A 647 31.79 -19.68 -32.55
CA SER A 647 31.73 -18.30 -32.07
C SER A 647 30.66 -18.07 -30.99
N LEU A 648 29.53 -18.79 -31.07
CA LEU A 648 28.43 -18.66 -30.12
C LEU A 648 28.43 -19.79 -29.09
N LEU A 649 28.20 -21.03 -29.53
CA LEU A 649 27.93 -22.15 -28.61
C LEU A 649 29.17 -22.53 -27.80
N MET A 650 30.33 -22.68 -28.43
CA MET A 650 31.59 -22.93 -27.70
C MET A 650 32.01 -21.75 -26.82
N SER A 651 31.58 -20.54 -27.13
CA SER A 651 31.79 -19.38 -26.24
C SER A 651 30.95 -19.51 -24.97
N MET A 652 29.69 -19.96 -25.07
CA MET A 652 28.85 -20.27 -23.89
C MET A 652 29.44 -21.38 -23.04
N VAL A 653 29.96 -22.45 -23.67
CA VAL A 653 30.65 -23.56 -22.97
C VAL A 653 31.79 -23.03 -22.10
N ARG A 654 32.70 -22.25 -22.70
CA ARG A 654 33.85 -21.66 -21.98
C ARG A 654 33.42 -20.74 -20.83
N SER A 655 32.37 -19.95 -21.03
CA SER A 655 31.83 -19.07 -19.98
C SER A 655 31.38 -19.87 -18.76
N TYR A 656 30.58 -20.91 -18.95
CA TYR A 656 30.06 -21.71 -17.84
C TYR A 656 31.12 -22.62 -17.20
N GLU A 657 32.06 -23.18 -17.95
CA GLU A 657 33.20 -23.92 -17.37
C GLU A 657 34.02 -23.03 -16.42
N ARG A 658 34.34 -21.81 -16.86
CA ARG A 658 35.07 -20.84 -16.04
C ARG A 658 34.30 -20.48 -14.77
N GLU A 659 32.99 -20.30 -14.86
CA GLU A 659 32.15 -20.03 -13.69
C GLU A 659 32.11 -21.22 -12.73
N ALA A 660 32.00 -22.45 -13.25
CA ALA A 660 32.02 -23.65 -12.43
C ALA A 660 33.28 -23.73 -11.55
N ASP A 661 34.45 -23.46 -12.14
CA ASP A 661 35.74 -23.48 -11.42
C ASP A 661 35.83 -22.37 -10.37
N GLN A 662 35.30 -21.18 -10.65
CA GLN A 662 35.19 -20.09 -9.68
C GLN A 662 34.31 -20.49 -8.49
N GLN A 663 33.16 -21.11 -8.75
CA GLN A 663 32.23 -21.53 -7.70
C GLN A 663 32.82 -22.63 -6.82
N ASP A 664 33.55 -23.60 -7.40
CA ASP A 664 34.24 -24.64 -6.62
C ASP A 664 35.32 -24.05 -5.73
N THR A 665 36.07 -23.07 -6.25
CA THR A 665 37.08 -22.35 -5.49
C THR A 665 36.45 -21.61 -4.30
N GLU A 666 35.35 -20.89 -4.53
CA GLU A 666 34.63 -20.17 -3.48
C GLU A 666 34.02 -21.10 -2.43
N ALA A 667 33.42 -22.21 -2.85
CA ALA A 667 32.92 -23.25 -1.94
C ALA A 667 34.05 -23.80 -1.07
N GLY A 668 35.22 -24.08 -1.67
CA GLY A 668 36.43 -24.49 -0.96
C GLY A 668 36.90 -23.48 0.10
N ILE A 669 36.87 -22.18 -0.21
CA ILE A 669 37.22 -21.11 0.73
C ILE A 669 36.22 -21.05 1.89
N ARG A 670 34.91 -21.10 1.60
CA ARG A 670 33.85 -21.04 2.65
C ARG A 670 33.95 -22.22 3.61
N ARG A 671 34.27 -23.43 3.12
CA ARG A 671 34.51 -24.61 3.97
C ARG A 671 35.70 -24.41 4.91
N ARG A 672 36.75 -23.72 4.47
CA ARG A 672 37.95 -23.44 5.27
C ARG A 672 37.76 -22.34 6.32
N LEU A 673 36.83 -21.39 6.11
CA LEU A 673 36.54 -20.29 7.04
C LEU A 673 35.56 -20.64 8.17
N ARG A 674 34.88 -21.80 8.07
CA ARG A 674 33.96 -22.31 9.11
C ARG A 674 34.66 -23.14 10.18
N HIS A 675 35.96 -23.37 10.02
CA HIS A 675 36.87 -23.97 10.99
C HIS A 675 37.91 -22.91 11.39
#